data_AF-A0A010RI41-F1
#
_entry.id   AF-A0A010RI41-F1
#
_cell.length_a   1.000
_cell.length_b   1.000
_cell.length_c   1.000
_cell.angle_alpha   90.00
_cell.angle_beta   90.00
_cell.angle_gamma   90.00
#
_symmetry.space_group_name_H-M   'P 1'
#
loop_
_entity.id
_entity.type
_entity.pdbx_description
1 polymer ?
#
loop_
_entity_poly.entity_id
_entity_poly.type
_entity_poly.pdbx_seq_one_letter_code
_entity_poly.pdbx_strand_id
1 'polypeptide(L)'
;MSATTIRKAVITEFGDVSKVQIIQDTIEPPPANHIQVSTIYSGFSGADINMRKGVYPLQKKAPLTPGYCLVGTVKTTGPGCTSKLSPGDLVACLTIYDAEAELVNLPEKYLIRVPPGTDLQQATALILDWNTAYAMVFDVAKVSKGQRVFIHGVSGAVGYALMKLCQLQGAEVYGTASERNHAAAREQGAHPFVYTDKKWMQAVKELGGADAVFDPLGFESWDESFSVLSPTGILVGYGGNLRSLNDDSEHGSVILPTMKLMARGMVPFCGKRTKFYYITRDDATFEPNLKALLELVAGGKITVPIKKNDRINLAHIKVCVSTFLIPPGGIQYVVFWCTKGRKTGSLRAALTGLQAGHADAAKGCSVAQLILQALESFPSFHAVHLQLNRIDRGRDLLAQRHLRSTHHPSTLLHRETHQLLHKYNRFVAVLHSLNAMKVPIGLAAVTGLVVFTAAKKPDPPKITDFDWDTITPARKLEYHPCYKDYQCARLSVPLDWLDEANEHTVAIAIIKLPASVPDDDPSFGGTVFTNPGGPGGSGVSLLLRNGHDMRRTLSGGSKKYEMLSWDPRGVQFTTPVADCYEDELARDTDNIQRLAIGPLDASPDALRRQWARIQGYGRLCTEKPGNGSIIPFATTASVCRDMVEMVDKIDELRKEKAAASQPEQSLELRKVKDVPRIQYWGFSYGSILGNTFASMYPGRVGRLIVDGIADSNDYVAGGWRTNLQDTEKLVDYFYETCYEAKEKCALRRPSDKKWQDIRDRVDQLVKRLDEAPVAVLDGKVTNILTGYDVVLSFKNPLYAPYTRFIKLANEINAAIEGNYTAILKSVSAEIPKIDQACSYPNATDLRLSWGDGGQAVLCGDGEDNTNMTLADYRAYVAELESQSPTFAGYWGQIRFACTSWLVRPKWRFTGPFTTPPHDATIVEGRPAAPLLFMSSRLDPVTPLRNAFRASAGHPGSAVVIQESVGHAAFATGSKCTTEIIREYLEHGTVPESGTICQPDCGPWDGDACESDNLSVNVAPLAPPHDRSHHHVY
;
A
#
# COMPACT_ATOMS: atom_id res chain seq x y z
N MET A 1 39.48 -39.72 12.47
CA MET A 1 38.63 -38.98 13.44
C MET A 1 37.19 -39.30 13.08
N SER A 2 36.32 -39.50 14.07
CA SER A 2 34.89 -39.74 13.85
C SER A 2 34.09 -38.44 13.86
N ALA A 3 32.88 -38.45 13.26
CA ALA A 3 31.93 -37.36 13.36
C ALA A 3 31.66 -36.98 14.83
N THR A 4 31.48 -35.69 15.09
CA THR A 4 31.22 -35.14 16.44
C THR A 4 29.82 -34.52 16.48
N THR A 5 29.03 -34.85 17.48
CA THR A 5 27.72 -34.20 17.69
C THR A 5 27.89 -32.76 18.18
N ILE A 6 27.18 -31.83 17.55
CA ILE A 6 27.20 -30.39 17.87
C ILE A 6 25.79 -29.82 17.88
N ARG A 7 25.63 -28.68 18.54
CA ARG A 7 24.45 -27.81 18.38
C ARG A 7 24.73 -26.72 17.35
N LYS A 8 23.71 -26.40 16.55
CA LYS A 8 23.74 -25.26 15.63
C LYS A 8 22.37 -24.64 15.43
N ALA A 9 22.35 -23.36 15.08
CA ALA A 9 21.15 -22.70 14.60
C ALA A 9 20.90 -23.09 13.13
N VAL A 10 19.64 -23.26 12.75
CA VAL A 10 19.21 -23.57 11.39
C VAL A 10 18.00 -22.72 11.06
N ILE A 11 18.09 -21.97 9.97
CA ILE A 11 16.93 -21.42 9.26
C ILE A 11 16.34 -22.58 8.48
N THR A 12 15.21 -23.12 8.93
CA THR A 12 14.60 -24.33 8.34
C THR A 12 13.89 -24.03 7.02
N GLU A 13 13.32 -22.84 6.92
CA GLU A 13 12.69 -22.27 5.73
C GLU A 13 12.76 -20.73 5.80
N PHE A 14 12.52 -20.04 4.68
CA PHE A 14 12.50 -18.58 4.68
C PHE A 14 11.18 -18.07 5.27
N GLY A 15 11.24 -17.05 6.13
CA GLY A 15 10.04 -16.49 6.74
C GLY A 15 10.33 -15.72 8.01
N ASP A 16 9.35 -15.64 8.90
CA ASP A 16 9.44 -14.94 10.19
C ASP A 16 10.42 -15.60 11.19
N VAL A 17 10.51 -15.08 12.41
CA VAL A 17 11.47 -15.53 13.43
C VAL A 17 11.24 -16.96 13.92
N SER A 18 10.04 -17.51 13.70
CA SER A 18 9.69 -18.89 14.02
C SER A 18 10.45 -19.91 13.18
N LYS A 19 11.05 -19.49 12.05
CA LYS A 19 11.78 -20.38 11.14
C LYS A 19 13.22 -20.67 11.54
N VAL A 20 13.67 -20.15 12.68
CA VAL A 20 15.00 -20.44 13.23
C VAL A 20 14.87 -21.45 14.37
N GLN A 21 15.60 -22.56 14.26
CA GLN A 21 15.63 -23.65 15.25
C GLN A 21 17.05 -23.96 15.68
N ILE A 22 17.24 -24.34 16.94
CA ILE A 22 18.49 -24.95 17.40
C ILE A 22 18.31 -26.46 17.30
N ILE A 23 19.17 -27.11 16.53
CA ILE A 23 19.15 -28.57 16.37
C ILE A 23 20.45 -29.19 16.88
N GLN A 24 20.40 -30.48 17.20
CA GLN A 24 21.60 -31.31 17.30
C GLN A 24 21.89 -31.90 15.92
N ASP A 25 23.14 -31.83 15.50
CA ASP A 25 23.62 -32.37 14.22
C ASP A 25 25.03 -32.96 14.41
N THR A 26 25.60 -33.58 13.40
CA THR A 26 26.96 -34.12 13.41
C THR A 26 27.86 -33.35 12.45
N ILE A 27 29.07 -33.02 12.89
CA ILE A 27 30.12 -32.44 12.04
C ILE A 27 31.23 -33.45 11.80
N GLU A 28 31.61 -33.61 10.53
CA GLU A 28 32.74 -34.43 10.12
C GLU A 28 34.09 -33.75 10.47
N PRO A 29 35.18 -34.53 10.59
CA PRO A 29 36.53 -33.97 10.68
C PRO A 29 36.82 -33.00 9.52
N PRO A 30 37.70 -32.00 9.71
CA PRO A 30 37.96 -31.01 8.67
C PRO A 30 38.56 -31.67 7.42
N PRO A 31 38.02 -31.38 6.22
CA PRO A 31 38.57 -31.87 4.97
C PRO A 31 39.95 -31.26 4.67
N ALA A 32 40.55 -31.66 3.55
CA ALA A 32 41.85 -31.11 3.16
C ALA A 32 41.83 -29.57 3.08
N ASN A 33 42.91 -28.93 3.56
CA ASN A 33 43.10 -27.47 3.64
C ASN A 33 42.06 -26.72 4.50
N HIS A 34 41.28 -27.43 5.32
CA HIS A 34 40.36 -26.85 6.28
C HIS A 34 40.84 -27.05 7.71
N ILE A 35 40.45 -26.13 8.58
CA ILE A 35 40.66 -26.19 10.01
C ILE A 35 39.29 -26.21 10.68
N GLN A 36 39.12 -27.11 11.64
CA GLN A 36 37.95 -27.12 12.49
C GLN A 36 38.15 -26.10 13.61
N VAL A 37 37.23 -25.15 13.71
CA VAL A 37 37.23 -24.08 14.71
C VAL A 37 36.08 -24.32 15.68
N SER A 38 36.36 -24.21 16.97
CA SER A 38 35.34 -24.15 18.02
C SER A 38 34.93 -22.71 18.23
N THR A 39 33.69 -22.40 17.88
CA THR A 39 33.15 -21.03 17.94
C THR A 39 33.01 -20.58 19.39
N ILE A 40 33.56 -19.40 19.70
CA ILE A 40 33.35 -18.72 20.98
C ILE A 40 32.23 -17.68 20.83
N TYR A 41 32.33 -16.85 19.79
CA TYR A 41 31.34 -15.83 19.44
C TYR A 41 31.07 -15.86 17.93
N SER A 42 29.81 -15.68 17.55
CA SER A 42 29.38 -15.44 16.17
C SER A 42 28.75 -14.05 16.08
N GLY A 43 29.02 -13.33 14.99
CA GLY A 43 28.35 -12.06 14.72
C GLY A 43 26.91 -12.27 14.25
N PHE A 44 26.03 -11.33 14.60
CA PHE A 44 24.65 -11.25 14.12
C PHE A 44 24.39 -9.88 13.51
N SER A 45 23.93 -9.85 12.26
CA SER A 45 23.86 -8.65 11.45
C SER A 45 22.55 -8.55 10.66
N GLY A 46 22.37 -7.43 9.95
CA GLY A 46 21.28 -7.29 8.97
C GLY A 46 21.33 -8.35 7.86
N ALA A 47 22.52 -8.91 7.56
CA ALA A 47 22.66 -9.99 6.59
C ALA A 47 21.94 -11.26 7.07
N ASP A 48 22.07 -11.62 8.35
CA ASP A 48 21.42 -12.80 8.94
C ASP A 48 19.90 -12.66 8.94
N ILE A 49 19.39 -11.44 9.19
CA ILE A 49 17.96 -11.11 9.05
C ILE A 49 17.49 -11.29 7.60
N ASN A 50 18.24 -10.75 6.64
CA ASN A 50 17.93 -10.86 5.22
C ASN A 50 18.00 -12.32 4.73
N MET A 51 18.93 -13.10 5.27
CA MET A 51 19.07 -14.51 4.93
C MET A 51 17.87 -15.33 5.40
N ARG A 52 17.46 -15.14 6.67
CA ARG A 52 16.22 -15.71 7.22
C ARG A 52 14.99 -15.34 6.39
N LYS A 53 14.90 -14.10 5.94
CA LYS A 53 13.77 -13.60 5.14
C LYS A 53 13.79 -14.07 3.68
N GLY A 54 14.81 -14.78 3.20
CA GLY A 54 14.84 -15.21 1.81
C GLY A 54 15.36 -14.15 0.81
N VAL A 55 15.80 -12.97 1.28
CA VAL A 55 16.12 -11.81 0.42
C VAL A 55 17.60 -11.47 0.32
N TYR A 56 18.48 -12.23 0.97
CA TYR A 56 19.92 -11.98 0.86
C TYR A 56 20.43 -12.37 -0.55
N PRO A 57 21.19 -11.50 -1.24
CA PRO A 57 21.62 -11.75 -2.62
C PRO A 57 22.44 -13.03 -2.75
N LEU A 58 22.14 -13.85 -3.76
CA LEU A 58 22.86 -15.09 -4.09
C LEU A 58 22.97 -16.11 -2.94
N GLN A 59 22.04 -16.09 -1.99
CA GLN A 59 22.12 -16.94 -0.82
C GLN A 59 21.83 -18.43 -1.07
N LYS A 60 22.31 -19.30 -0.17
CA LYS A 60 21.94 -20.71 -0.11
C LYS A 60 20.43 -20.88 0.11
N LYS A 61 19.85 -21.97 -0.41
CA LYS A 61 18.47 -22.39 -0.04
C LYS A 61 18.43 -22.86 1.41
N ALA A 62 17.30 -22.67 2.08
CA ALA A 62 17.03 -23.33 3.34
C ALA A 62 16.85 -24.86 3.14
N PRO A 63 17.21 -25.71 4.13
CA PRO A 63 17.74 -25.34 5.44
C PRO A 63 19.20 -24.87 5.39
N LEU A 64 19.53 -23.82 6.14
CA LEU A 64 20.90 -23.28 6.21
C LEU A 64 21.25 -22.81 7.63
N THR A 65 22.52 -22.88 8.01
CA THR A 65 23.03 -22.33 9.27
C THR A 65 23.55 -20.90 9.04
N PRO A 66 22.99 -19.87 9.72
CA PRO A 66 23.44 -18.49 9.60
C PRO A 66 24.75 -18.23 10.38
N GLY A 67 25.17 -16.97 10.44
CA GLY A 67 26.41 -16.55 11.08
C GLY A 67 27.42 -16.10 10.04
N TYR A 68 27.54 -14.78 9.90
CA TYR A 68 28.36 -14.15 8.87
C TYR A 68 29.85 -14.07 9.25
N CYS A 69 30.16 -14.10 10.55
CA CYS A 69 31.53 -14.12 11.06
C CYS A 69 31.61 -14.82 12.42
N LEU A 70 32.83 -15.22 12.80
CA LEU A 70 33.11 -15.77 14.12
C LEU A 70 34.48 -15.38 14.67
N VAL A 71 34.59 -15.47 15.99
CA VAL A 71 35.85 -15.69 16.73
C VAL A 71 35.77 -17.04 17.43
N GLY A 72 36.84 -17.83 17.33
CA GLY A 72 36.90 -19.15 17.91
C GLY A 72 38.32 -19.66 18.14
N THR A 73 38.42 -20.88 18.65
CA THR A 73 39.70 -21.56 18.90
C THR A 73 39.90 -22.69 17.91
N VAL A 74 41.09 -22.82 17.34
CA VAL A 74 41.46 -23.96 16.48
C VAL A 74 41.35 -25.26 17.28
N LYS A 75 40.53 -26.19 16.82
CA LYS A 75 40.31 -27.49 17.47
C LYS A 75 41.22 -28.57 16.88
N THR A 76 41.23 -28.69 15.56
CA THR A 76 42.03 -29.67 14.83
C THR A 76 42.22 -29.22 13.37
N THR A 77 43.31 -29.66 12.75
CA THR A 77 43.68 -29.31 11.38
C THR A 77 43.45 -30.47 10.41
N GLY A 78 42.89 -30.18 9.24
CA GLY A 78 42.74 -31.16 8.16
C GLY A 78 44.06 -31.42 7.43
N PRO A 79 44.12 -32.46 6.59
CA PRO A 79 45.30 -32.76 5.77
C PRO A 79 45.66 -31.60 4.83
N GLY A 80 46.95 -31.31 4.64
CA GLY A 80 47.40 -30.29 3.69
C GLY A 80 47.39 -28.84 4.20
N CYS A 81 46.89 -28.59 5.42
CA CYS A 81 47.04 -27.27 6.05
C CYS A 81 48.53 -26.94 6.26
N THR A 82 48.88 -25.67 6.05
CA THR A 82 50.20 -25.15 6.37
C THR A 82 50.35 -25.17 7.89
N SER A 83 51.54 -25.42 8.44
CA SER A 83 51.76 -25.44 9.90
C SER A 83 51.63 -24.05 10.55
N LYS A 84 50.92 -23.12 9.91
CA LYS A 84 50.76 -21.74 10.33
C LYS A 84 49.75 -21.58 11.44
N LEU A 85 48.82 -22.51 11.66
CA LEU A 85 47.84 -22.45 12.76
C LEU A 85 47.82 -23.80 13.50
N SER A 86 47.81 -23.74 14.82
CA SER A 86 47.87 -24.93 15.69
C SER A 86 46.63 -25.04 16.57
N PRO A 87 46.23 -26.25 17.01
CA PRO A 87 45.20 -26.42 18.04
C PRO A 87 45.46 -25.53 19.25
N GLY A 88 44.45 -24.76 19.67
CA GLY A 88 44.54 -23.76 20.73
C GLY A 88 44.68 -22.30 20.25
N ASP A 89 45.06 -22.06 18.99
CA ASP A 89 45.16 -20.70 18.45
C ASP A 89 43.78 -20.01 18.38
N LEU A 90 43.72 -18.74 18.78
CA LEU A 90 42.53 -17.90 18.62
C LEU A 90 42.48 -17.31 17.21
N VAL A 91 41.36 -17.50 16.52
CA VAL A 91 41.16 -17.10 15.13
C VAL A 91 39.84 -16.37 14.92
N ALA A 92 39.86 -15.41 14.00
CA ALA A 92 38.72 -14.68 13.49
C ALA A 92 38.49 -15.07 12.02
N CYS A 93 37.23 -15.14 11.60
CA CYS A 93 36.88 -15.47 10.22
C CYS A 93 35.58 -14.80 9.77
N LEU A 94 35.57 -14.28 8.54
CA LEU A 94 34.34 -13.97 7.80
C LEU A 94 33.87 -15.24 7.10
N THR A 95 32.77 -15.81 7.56
CA THR A 95 32.31 -17.14 7.17
C THR A 95 31.18 -17.08 6.16
N ILE A 96 30.37 -16.01 6.18
CA ILE A 96 29.09 -15.82 5.47
C ILE A 96 27.98 -16.75 6.01
N TYR A 97 28.30 -18.02 6.25
CA TYR A 97 27.41 -19.05 6.81
C TYR A 97 28.11 -19.86 7.89
N ASP A 98 27.34 -20.72 8.56
CA ASP A 98 27.84 -21.83 9.38
C ASP A 98 28.55 -21.42 10.69
N ALA A 99 28.65 -20.13 11.00
CA ALA A 99 29.28 -19.64 12.23
C ALA A 99 28.38 -19.75 13.48
N GLU A 100 27.05 -19.79 13.34
CA GLU A 100 26.14 -20.06 14.46
C GLU A 100 26.06 -21.56 14.79
N ALA A 101 27.21 -22.17 15.02
CA ALA A 101 27.42 -23.57 15.36
C ALA A 101 28.55 -23.73 16.38
N GLU A 102 28.52 -24.78 17.20
CA GLU A 102 29.58 -25.04 18.20
C GLU A 102 30.95 -25.35 17.57
N LEU A 103 30.94 -26.03 16.41
CA LEU A 103 32.12 -26.30 15.59
C LEU A 103 31.82 -25.98 14.13
N VAL A 104 32.82 -25.50 13.40
CA VAL A 104 32.75 -25.27 11.95
C VAL A 104 34.07 -25.60 11.27
N ASN A 105 34.03 -26.19 10.08
CA ASN A 105 35.20 -26.48 9.26
C ASN A 105 35.40 -25.35 8.24
N LEU A 106 36.49 -24.59 8.34
CA LEU A 106 36.75 -23.41 7.51
C LEU A 106 38.08 -23.55 6.75
N PRO A 107 38.20 -23.03 5.51
CA PRO A 107 39.46 -23.03 4.80
C PRO A 107 40.53 -22.27 5.57
N GLU A 108 41.72 -22.85 5.75
CA GLU A 108 42.81 -22.27 6.54
C GLU A 108 43.14 -20.84 6.09
N LYS A 109 43.15 -20.60 4.77
CA LYS A 109 43.53 -19.31 4.18
C LYS A 109 42.68 -18.11 4.62
N TYR A 110 41.49 -18.34 5.18
CA TYR A 110 40.61 -17.25 5.65
C TYR A 110 40.67 -17.04 7.16
N LEU A 111 41.42 -17.87 7.90
CA LEU A 111 41.56 -17.74 9.35
C LEU A 111 42.66 -16.74 9.68
N ILE A 112 42.27 -15.69 10.40
CA ILE A 112 43.18 -14.61 10.82
C ILE A 112 43.39 -14.75 12.32
N ARG A 113 44.64 -14.75 12.78
CA ARG A 113 44.95 -14.81 14.22
C ARG A 113 44.39 -13.58 14.94
N VAL A 114 43.74 -13.82 16.08
CA VAL A 114 43.37 -12.77 17.03
C VAL A 114 44.56 -12.52 17.96
N PRO A 115 45.09 -11.29 18.06
CA PRO A 115 46.19 -10.98 18.96
C PRO A 115 45.86 -11.32 20.42
N PRO A 116 46.80 -11.88 21.20
CA PRO A 116 46.60 -12.15 22.62
C PRO A 116 46.16 -10.90 23.38
N GLY A 117 45.21 -11.05 24.30
CA GLY A 117 44.68 -9.94 25.11
C GLY A 117 43.61 -9.08 24.44
N THR A 118 43.26 -9.35 23.17
CA THR A 118 42.14 -8.66 22.51
C THR A 118 40.81 -9.13 23.13
N ASP A 119 39.91 -8.19 23.42
CA ASP A 119 38.53 -8.51 23.81
C ASP A 119 37.84 -9.25 22.66
N LEU A 120 37.40 -10.49 22.91
CA LEU A 120 36.89 -11.37 21.87
C LEU A 120 35.50 -10.94 21.35
N GLN A 121 34.69 -10.24 22.16
CA GLN A 121 33.40 -9.73 21.71
C GLN A 121 33.59 -8.55 20.75
N GLN A 122 34.49 -7.63 21.12
CA GLN A 122 34.90 -6.54 20.23
C GLN A 122 35.54 -7.09 18.96
N ALA A 123 36.47 -8.04 19.08
CA ALA A 123 37.10 -8.69 17.93
C ALA A 123 36.07 -9.30 16.97
N THR A 124 34.99 -9.90 17.48
CA THR A 124 33.92 -10.48 16.64
C THR A 124 33.19 -9.41 15.84
N ALA A 125 32.84 -8.28 16.47
CA ALA A 125 32.18 -7.15 15.81
C ALA A 125 33.11 -6.44 14.79
N LEU A 126 34.43 -6.60 14.93
CA LEU A 126 35.37 -6.04 13.97
C LEU A 126 35.32 -6.70 12.59
N ILE A 127 35.03 -8.01 12.54
CA ILE A 127 35.19 -8.82 11.34
C ILE A 127 34.27 -8.39 10.20
N LEU A 128 32.99 -8.17 10.52
CA LEU A 128 31.97 -7.78 9.55
C LEU A 128 31.70 -6.27 9.60
N ASP A 129 31.15 -5.78 10.72
CA ASP A 129 30.56 -4.44 10.75
C ASP A 129 31.61 -3.33 10.66
N TRP A 130 32.65 -3.41 11.48
CA TRP A 130 33.70 -2.38 11.47
C TRP A 130 34.62 -2.51 10.27
N ASN A 131 34.91 -3.72 9.78
CA ASN A 131 35.68 -3.87 8.55
C ASN A 131 34.91 -3.31 7.35
N THR A 132 33.59 -3.51 7.30
CA THR A 132 32.72 -2.86 6.32
C THR A 132 32.81 -1.34 6.41
N ALA A 133 32.70 -0.77 7.61
CA ALA A 133 32.87 0.67 7.82
C ALA A 133 34.26 1.17 7.44
N TYR A 134 35.32 0.44 7.80
CA TYR A 134 36.71 0.80 7.55
C TYR A 134 36.99 0.88 6.05
N ALA A 135 36.67 -0.18 5.30
CA ALA A 135 36.85 -0.16 3.85
C ALA A 135 36.05 0.97 3.19
N MET A 136 34.82 1.22 3.63
CA MET A 136 34.01 2.31 3.10
C MET A 136 34.61 3.70 3.38
N VAL A 137 35.15 3.92 4.59
CA VAL A 137 35.74 5.20 5.00
C VAL A 137 37.09 5.43 4.34
N PHE A 138 37.99 4.46 4.41
CA PHE A 138 39.39 4.62 4.01
C PHE A 138 39.65 4.27 2.55
N ASP A 139 39.02 3.21 2.02
CA ASP A 139 39.32 2.71 0.67
C ASP A 139 38.39 3.32 -0.38
N VAL A 140 37.09 3.39 -0.07
CA VAL A 140 36.04 3.81 -1.03
C VAL A 140 35.82 5.32 -1.03
N ALA A 141 35.34 5.87 0.09
CA ALA A 141 35.01 7.30 0.19
C ALA A 141 36.26 8.17 0.37
N LYS A 142 37.32 7.61 0.95
CA LYS A 142 38.58 8.29 1.29
C LYS A 142 38.32 9.53 2.15
N VAL A 143 37.57 9.32 3.23
CA VAL A 143 37.17 10.40 4.13
C VAL A 143 38.40 11.08 4.71
N SER A 144 38.37 12.41 4.70
CA SER A 144 39.47 13.28 5.14
C SER A 144 38.97 14.41 6.02
N LYS A 145 39.91 15.08 6.70
CA LYS A 145 39.62 16.13 7.67
C LYS A 145 38.80 17.27 7.06
N GLY A 146 37.76 17.69 7.78
CA GLY A 146 36.88 18.79 7.39
C GLY A 146 35.78 18.44 6.39
N GLN A 147 35.68 17.18 5.95
CA GLN A 147 34.55 16.74 5.14
C GLN A 147 33.28 16.57 5.97
N ARG A 148 32.12 16.86 5.36
CA ARG A 148 30.81 16.57 5.96
C ARG A 148 30.36 15.20 5.50
N VAL A 149 30.20 14.28 6.44
CA VAL A 149 29.77 12.91 6.18
C VAL A 149 28.35 12.74 6.69
N PHE A 150 27.47 12.17 5.86
CA PHE A 150 26.12 11.82 6.24
C PHE A 150 25.95 10.30 6.36
N ILE A 151 25.45 9.81 7.49
CA ILE A 151 25.31 8.38 7.78
C ILE A 151 23.84 8.06 8.08
N HIS A 152 23.22 7.22 7.25
CA HIS A 152 21.92 6.67 7.59
C HIS A 152 22.04 5.60 8.69
N GLY A 153 21.21 5.69 9.72
CA GLY A 153 21.22 4.75 10.84
C GLY A 153 22.48 4.85 11.72
N VAL A 154 22.88 6.08 12.08
CA VAL A 154 24.15 6.37 12.80
C VAL A 154 24.27 5.66 14.15
N SER A 155 23.16 5.25 14.77
CA SER A 155 23.13 4.47 16.03
C SER A 155 23.17 2.94 15.85
N GLY A 156 23.23 2.46 14.61
CA GLY A 156 23.39 1.04 14.25
C GLY A 156 24.84 0.57 14.38
N ALA A 157 25.11 -0.73 14.21
CA ALA A 157 26.47 -1.27 14.36
C ALA A 157 27.46 -0.69 13.34
N VAL A 158 27.17 -0.83 12.04
CA VAL A 158 27.98 -0.21 10.97
C VAL A 158 27.93 1.32 11.03
N GLY A 159 26.76 1.90 11.33
CA GLY A 159 26.60 3.36 11.43
C GLY A 159 27.46 3.99 12.52
N TYR A 160 27.57 3.34 13.68
CA TYR A 160 28.42 3.78 14.79
C TYR A 160 29.91 3.65 14.44
N ALA A 161 30.29 2.52 13.81
CA ALA A 161 31.65 2.32 13.31
C ALA A 161 32.04 3.41 12.29
N LEU A 162 31.17 3.68 11.31
CA LEU A 162 31.35 4.76 10.34
C LEU A 162 31.53 6.11 11.02
N MET A 163 30.68 6.45 11.99
CA MET A 163 30.78 7.69 12.76
C MET A 163 32.16 7.82 13.43
N LYS A 164 32.60 6.79 14.16
CA LYS A 164 33.88 6.84 14.88
C LYS A 164 35.08 6.90 13.95
N LEU A 165 35.08 6.13 12.87
CA LEU A 165 36.18 6.14 11.90
C LEU A 165 36.24 7.46 11.13
N CYS A 166 35.10 8.06 10.77
CA CYS A 166 35.05 9.39 10.16
C CYS A 166 35.55 10.48 11.12
N GLN A 167 35.16 10.42 12.40
CA GLN A 167 35.65 11.35 13.42
C GLN A 167 37.16 11.23 13.66
N LEU A 168 37.72 10.01 13.62
CA LEU A 168 39.17 9.80 13.69
C LEU A 168 39.91 10.44 12.51
N GLN A 169 39.28 10.51 11.33
CA GLN A 169 39.79 11.23 10.16
C GLN A 169 39.58 12.75 10.25
N GLY A 170 38.90 13.23 11.29
CA GLY A 170 38.59 14.65 11.50
C GLY A 170 37.43 15.16 10.65
N ALA A 171 36.52 14.30 10.22
CA ALA A 171 35.30 14.67 9.50
C ALA A 171 34.16 15.04 10.46
N GLU A 172 33.25 15.90 9.99
CA GLU A 172 32.01 16.25 10.70
C GLU A 172 30.92 15.25 10.33
N VAL A 173 30.30 14.63 11.34
CA VAL A 173 29.35 13.53 11.11
C VAL A 173 27.92 13.98 11.37
N TYR A 174 27.12 13.91 10.32
CA TYR A 174 25.67 14.07 10.32
C TYR A 174 25.03 12.70 10.08
N GLY A 175 23.80 12.50 10.49
CA GLY A 175 23.15 11.24 10.17
C GLY A 175 21.74 11.10 10.71
N THR A 176 21.06 10.04 10.29
CA THR A 176 19.71 9.76 10.78
C THR A 176 19.71 8.71 11.89
N ALA A 177 18.89 8.93 12.91
CA ALA A 177 18.60 7.96 13.97
C ALA A 177 17.22 8.22 14.57
N SER A 178 16.67 7.27 15.31
CA SER A 178 15.45 7.49 16.10
C SER A 178 15.73 8.55 17.18
N GLU A 179 14.73 9.37 17.49
CA GLU A 179 14.90 10.52 18.39
C GLU A 179 15.46 10.13 19.76
N ARG A 180 15.05 8.96 20.30
CA ARG A 180 15.60 8.39 21.56
C ARG A 180 17.12 8.21 21.56
N ASN A 181 17.73 8.02 20.39
CA ASN A 181 19.19 7.81 20.27
C ASN A 181 19.94 9.14 20.02
N HIS A 182 19.25 10.28 19.88
CA HIS A 182 19.89 11.54 19.53
C HIS A 182 20.81 12.06 20.63
N ALA A 183 20.43 11.94 21.89
CA ALA A 183 21.27 12.36 23.01
C ALA A 183 22.61 11.61 23.00
N ALA A 184 22.55 10.28 22.89
CA ALA A 184 23.75 9.43 22.79
C ALA A 184 24.57 9.75 21.53
N ALA A 185 23.94 9.95 20.37
CA ALA A 185 24.69 10.32 19.16
C ALA A 185 25.39 11.69 19.29
N ARG A 186 24.75 12.68 19.92
CA ARG A 186 25.35 14.01 20.18
C ARG A 186 26.50 13.94 21.16
N GLU A 187 26.37 13.16 22.24
CA GLU A 187 27.46 12.92 23.20
C GLU A 187 28.69 12.31 22.52
N GLN A 188 28.46 11.48 21.50
CA GLN A 188 29.53 10.87 20.70
C GLN A 188 30.07 11.79 19.61
N GLY A 189 29.57 13.03 19.48
CA GLY A 189 30.05 14.06 18.54
C GLY A 189 29.40 14.03 17.15
N ALA A 190 28.22 13.43 16.99
CA ALA A 190 27.46 13.48 15.75
C ALA A 190 26.29 14.48 15.81
N HIS A 191 25.78 14.85 14.63
CA HIS A 191 24.62 15.72 14.44
C HIS A 191 23.44 14.88 13.92
N PRO A 192 22.64 14.27 14.81
CA PRO A 192 21.57 13.38 14.42
C PRO A 192 20.32 14.15 13.98
N PHE A 193 19.64 13.60 12.99
CA PHE A 193 18.32 14.01 12.53
C PHE A 193 17.31 12.86 12.69
N VAL A 194 16.04 13.22 12.83
CA VAL A 194 14.95 12.24 12.78
C VAL A 194 14.81 11.76 11.34
N TYR A 195 14.73 10.44 11.12
CA TYR A 195 14.60 9.88 9.77
C TYR A 195 13.19 10.02 9.18
N THR A 196 12.15 10.07 10.01
CA THR A 196 10.74 9.97 9.59
C THR A 196 10.21 11.23 8.89
N ASP A 197 10.70 12.41 9.25
CA ASP A 197 10.15 13.69 8.75
C ASP A 197 10.88 14.26 7.52
N LYS A 198 11.96 13.60 7.08
CA LYS A 198 12.82 13.97 5.93
C LYS A 198 13.44 15.38 6.00
N LYS A 199 13.32 16.12 7.11
CA LYS A 199 13.88 17.48 7.25
C LYS A 199 15.40 17.52 7.14
N TRP A 200 16.06 16.40 7.43
CA TRP A 200 17.50 16.23 7.25
C TRP A 200 17.96 16.54 5.82
N MET A 201 17.15 16.29 4.80
CA MET A 201 17.53 16.53 3.41
C MET A 201 17.75 18.00 3.13
N GLN A 202 16.84 18.85 3.63
CA GLN A 202 16.96 20.29 3.50
C GLN A 202 18.13 20.80 4.35
N ALA A 203 18.27 20.34 5.59
CA ALA A 203 19.37 20.74 6.46
C ALA A 203 20.75 20.42 5.84
N VAL A 204 20.93 19.23 5.25
CA VAL A 204 22.19 18.87 4.58
C VAL A 204 22.45 19.74 3.35
N LYS A 205 21.40 20.07 2.57
CA LYS A 205 21.54 20.98 1.42
C LYS A 205 21.91 22.39 1.85
N GLU A 206 21.32 22.90 2.92
CA GLU A 206 21.64 24.21 3.51
C GLU A 206 23.08 24.28 4.04
N LEU A 207 23.61 23.16 4.52
CA LEU A 207 25.02 23.03 4.88
C LEU A 207 25.97 23.04 3.67
N GLY A 208 25.47 23.00 2.43
CA GLY A 208 26.24 22.94 1.19
C GLY A 208 26.46 21.52 0.66
N GLY A 209 25.66 20.55 1.10
CA GLY A 209 25.69 19.14 0.70
C GLY A 209 26.71 18.29 1.44
N ALA A 210 26.54 16.97 1.39
CA ALA A 210 27.43 16.00 2.02
C ALA A 210 28.56 15.55 1.06
N ASP A 211 29.79 15.48 1.57
CA ASP A 211 30.97 15.07 0.81
C ASP A 211 31.06 13.53 0.71
N ALA A 212 30.51 12.82 1.69
CA ALA A 212 30.24 11.39 1.61
C ALA A 212 28.89 11.06 2.26
N VAL A 213 28.11 10.18 1.64
CA VAL A 213 26.87 9.63 2.20
C VAL A 213 26.99 8.12 2.26
N PHE A 214 26.73 7.53 3.42
CA PHE A 214 26.71 6.08 3.62
C PHE A 214 25.27 5.62 3.86
N ASP A 215 24.76 4.75 2.98
CA ASP A 215 23.35 4.35 2.97
C ASP A 215 23.16 2.82 2.96
N PRO A 216 22.70 2.22 4.09
CA PRO A 216 22.37 0.79 4.18
C PRO A 216 20.94 0.45 3.77
N LEU A 217 20.09 1.44 3.51
CA LEU A 217 18.65 1.26 3.31
C LEU A 217 18.39 0.82 1.87
N GLY A 218 19.00 1.51 0.91
CA GLY A 218 18.87 1.22 -0.51
C GLY A 218 17.57 1.71 -1.13
N PHE A 219 17.36 1.32 -2.39
CA PHE A 219 16.17 1.68 -3.17
C PHE A 219 16.01 3.21 -3.29
N GLU A 220 14.84 3.75 -2.94
CA GLU A 220 14.52 5.17 -3.02
C GLU A 220 15.42 6.01 -2.09
N SER A 221 15.93 5.42 -1.00
CA SER A 221 16.89 6.10 -0.10
C SER A 221 18.16 6.51 -0.84
N TRP A 222 18.62 5.73 -1.83
CA TRP A 222 19.80 6.11 -2.62
C TRP A 222 19.54 7.33 -3.51
N ASP A 223 18.31 7.51 -4.00
CA ASP A 223 17.96 8.69 -4.79
C ASP A 223 17.95 9.94 -3.89
N GLU A 224 17.42 9.83 -2.68
CA GLU A 224 17.42 10.90 -1.67
C GLU A 224 18.86 11.26 -1.25
N SER A 225 19.66 10.26 -0.89
CA SER A 225 21.07 10.36 -0.54
C SER A 225 21.89 11.02 -1.65
N PHE A 226 21.66 10.64 -2.92
CA PHE A 226 22.36 11.25 -4.05
C PHE A 226 21.99 12.74 -4.23
N SER A 227 20.75 13.11 -3.92
CA SER A 227 20.24 14.48 -4.06
C SER A 227 20.89 15.46 -3.08
N VAL A 228 21.36 14.98 -1.93
CA VAL A 228 21.98 15.81 -0.88
C VAL A 228 23.50 15.86 -0.97
N LEU A 229 24.12 15.14 -1.92
CA LEU A 229 25.56 15.21 -2.14
C LEU A 229 26.02 16.62 -2.52
N SER A 230 27.19 17.01 -2.01
CA SER A 230 27.96 18.14 -2.51
C SER A 230 28.36 17.90 -3.98
N PRO A 231 28.78 18.93 -4.73
CA PRO A 231 29.08 18.80 -6.17
C PRO A 231 30.10 17.72 -6.53
N THR A 232 30.99 17.35 -5.60
CA THR A 232 32.02 16.31 -5.75
C THR A 232 31.82 15.11 -4.81
N GLY A 233 30.68 15.06 -4.13
CA GLY A 233 30.40 14.09 -3.09
C GLY A 233 30.27 12.66 -3.62
N ILE A 234 30.43 11.67 -2.73
CA ILE A 234 30.24 10.26 -3.03
C ILE A 234 29.09 9.65 -2.22
N LEU A 235 28.17 8.95 -2.89
CA LEU A 235 27.22 8.05 -2.21
C LEU A 235 27.75 6.62 -2.25
N VAL A 236 27.94 6.03 -1.08
CA VAL A 236 28.29 4.62 -0.88
C VAL A 236 27.07 3.87 -0.36
N GLY A 237 26.41 3.11 -1.23
CA GLY A 237 25.36 2.16 -0.85
C GLY A 237 25.99 0.84 -0.38
N TYR A 238 25.53 0.29 0.74
CA TYR A 238 26.14 -0.94 1.30
C TYR A 238 25.11 -1.91 1.91
N GLY A 239 23.84 -1.71 1.60
CA GLY A 239 22.75 -2.57 2.02
C GLY A 239 21.47 -2.28 1.27
N GLY A 240 20.49 -3.17 1.42
CA GLY A 240 19.13 -3.02 0.91
C GLY A 240 18.12 -3.21 2.04
N ASN A 241 18.42 -2.68 3.22
CA ASN A 241 17.69 -3.00 4.45
C ASN A 241 16.30 -2.35 4.53
N LEU A 242 15.97 -1.39 3.66
CA LEU A 242 14.71 -0.64 3.72
C LEU A 242 13.49 -1.57 3.76
N ARG A 243 13.46 -2.57 2.86
CA ARG A 243 12.36 -3.55 2.78
C ARG A 243 12.31 -4.48 3.99
N SER A 244 13.48 -4.91 4.47
CA SER A 244 13.56 -5.79 5.64
C SER A 244 13.14 -5.10 6.94
N LEU A 245 13.29 -3.77 7.02
CA LEU A 245 12.87 -2.93 8.14
C LEU A 245 11.36 -2.62 8.13
N ASN A 246 10.72 -2.60 6.95
CA ASN A 246 9.29 -2.30 6.80
C ASN A 246 8.38 -3.53 6.86
N ASP A 247 8.96 -4.73 7.03
CA ASP A 247 8.27 -6.02 7.02
C ASP A 247 7.48 -6.33 5.74
N ASP A 248 7.96 -5.77 4.61
CA ASP A 248 7.46 -6.08 3.28
C ASP A 248 7.67 -7.57 2.97
N SER A 249 6.59 -8.29 2.63
CA SER A 249 6.63 -9.72 2.27
C SER A 249 7.14 -9.99 0.85
N GLU A 250 7.40 -8.94 0.06
CA GLU A 250 7.81 -9.07 -1.34
C GLU A 250 9.32 -9.12 -1.54
N HIS A 251 9.78 -10.28 -2.00
CA HIS A 251 11.17 -10.57 -2.36
C HIS A 251 11.61 -9.81 -3.63
N GLY A 252 11.93 -8.53 -3.52
CA GLY A 252 12.54 -7.78 -4.62
C GLY A 252 14.06 -7.89 -4.65
N SER A 253 14.61 -8.08 -5.85
CA SER A 253 16.05 -8.11 -6.07
C SER A 253 16.70 -6.74 -5.87
N VAL A 254 17.78 -6.66 -5.09
CA VAL A 254 18.60 -5.44 -4.92
C VAL A 254 19.45 -5.12 -6.15
N ILE A 255 19.49 -5.99 -7.16
CA ILE A 255 20.35 -5.85 -8.35
C ILE A 255 19.99 -4.59 -9.15
N LEU A 256 18.72 -4.39 -9.47
CA LEU A 256 18.28 -3.26 -10.31
C LEU A 256 18.48 -1.90 -9.60
N PRO A 257 18.08 -1.72 -8.33
CA PRO A 257 18.43 -0.51 -7.57
C PRO A 257 19.94 -0.26 -7.54
N THR A 258 20.76 -1.31 -7.43
CA THR A 258 22.22 -1.18 -7.39
C THR A 258 22.76 -0.71 -8.74
N MET A 259 22.24 -1.26 -9.85
CA MET A 259 22.58 -0.78 -11.19
C MET A 259 22.19 0.68 -11.39
N LYS A 260 21.01 1.09 -10.91
CA LYS A 260 20.56 2.49 -10.95
C LYS A 260 21.51 3.40 -10.17
N LEU A 261 21.90 3.00 -8.96
CA LEU A 261 22.90 3.71 -8.16
C LEU A 261 24.21 3.88 -8.94
N MET A 262 24.72 2.81 -9.55
CA MET A 262 25.98 2.84 -10.32
C MET A 262 25.87 3.74 -11.55
N ALA A 263 24.76 3.68 -12.30
CA ALA A 263 24.53 4.50 -13.49
C ALA A 263 24.54 6.00 -13.19
N ARG A 264 24.02 6.43 -12.03
CA ARG A 264 24.06 7.85 -11.60
C ARG A 264 25.49 8.39 -11.47
N GLY A 265 26.45 7.56 -11.10
CA GLY A 265 27.86 7.93 -10.98
C GLY A 265 28.63 7.90 -12.30
N MET A 266 28.02 7.44 -13.40
CA MET A 266 28.66 7.31 -14.72
C MET A 266 28.37 8.50 -15.65
N VAL A 267 27.62 9.50 -15.19
CA VAL A 267 27.24 10.67 -15.99
C VAL A 267 28.48 11.51 -16.30
N PRO A 268 28.92 11.60 -17.58
CA PRO A 268 30.02 12.48 -17.95
C PRO A 268 29.61 13.91 -17.59
N PHE A 269 30.51 14.70 -17.01
CA PHE A 269 30.30 16.08 -16.55
C PHE A 269 29.55 16.27 -15.21
N CYS A 270 29.18 15.20 -14.49
CA CYS A 270 28.74 15.32 -13.09
C CYS A 270 29.89 14.94 -12.13
N GLY A 271 30.21 15.81 -11.17
CA GLY A 271 31.27 15.55 -10.18
C GLY A 271 30.86 14.57 -9.07
N LYS A 272 29.55 14.27 -8.94
CA LYS A 272 29.02 13.33 -7.96
C LYS A 272 29.37 11.90 -8.34
N ARG A 273 29.81 11.13 -7.35
CA ARG A 273 30.23 9.72 -7.52
C ARG A 273 29.27 8.79 -6.78
N THR A 274 29.16 7.56 -7.25
CA THR A 274 28.41 6.51 -6.56
C THR A 274 29.23 5.22 -6.52
N LYS A 275 29.04 4.43 -5.47
CA LYS A 275 29.61 3.08 -5.34
C LYS A 275 28.66 2.20 -4.55
N PHE A 276 28.49 0.96 -4.96
CA PHE A 276 27.95 -0.07 -4.10
C PHE A 276 29.11 -0.85 -3.47
N TYR A 277 29.12 -0.97 -2.14
CA TYR A 277 30.13 -1.70 -1.39
C TYR A 277 29.56 -3.03 -0.88
N TYR A 278 30.30 -4.10 -1.10
CA TYR A 278 30.00 -5.43 -0.60
C TYR A 278 31.28 -6.03 -0.03
N ILE A 279 31.24 -6.45 1.23
CA ILE A 279 32.40 -7.04 1.90
C ILE A 279 32.62 -8.48 1.43
N THR A 280 33.86 -8.82 1.10
CA THR A 280 34.27 -10.18 0.78
C THR A 280 35.62 -10.49 1.39
N ARG A 281 35.75 -11.71 1.93
CA ARG A 281 37.01 -12.23 2.50
C ARG A 281 38.10 -12.49 1.46
N ASP A 282 37.74 -12.48 0.18
CA ASP A 282 38.68 -12.62 -0.94
C ASP A 282 39.25 -11.27 -1.39
N ASP A 283 38.77 -10.14 -0.83
CA ASP A 283 39.37 -8.83 -1.11
C ASP A 283 40.76 -8.76 -0.49
N ALA A 284 41.74 -8.29 -1.27
CA ALA A 284 43.11 -8.11 -0.81
C ALA A 284 43.22 -7.12 0.37
N THR A 285 42.25 -6.22 0.55
CA THR A 285 42.23 -5.27 1.67
C THR A 285 41.56 -5.83 2.93
N PHE A 286 40.80 -6.93 2.85
CA PHE A 286 40.01 -7.43 3.98
C PHE A 286 40.86 -7.76 5.21
N GLU A 287 41.90 -8.58 5.04
CA GLU A 287 42.79 -8.98 6.14
C GLU A 287 43.62 -7.80 6.68
N PRO A 288 44.26 -6.96 5.84
CA PRO A 288 44.91 -5.73 6.30
C PRO A 288 43.98 -4.81 7.12
N ASN A 289 42.75 -4.59 6.66
CA ASN A 289 41.78 -3.74 7.34
C ASN A 289 41.37 -4.33 8.69
N LEU A 290 41.14 -5.64 8.77
CA LEU A 290 40.84 -6.30 10.04
C LEU A 290 42.00 -6.21 11.03
N LYS A 291 43.25 -6.39 10.57
CA LYS A 291 44.43 -6.24 11.42
C LYS A 291 44.57 -4.81 11.95
N ALA A 292 44.38 -3.81 11.10
CA ALA A 292 44.40 -2.41 11.51
C ALA A 292 43.32 -2.13 12.58
N LEU A 293 42.11 -2.65 12.42
CA LEU A 293 41.05 -2.51 13.41
C LEU A 293 41.39 -3.21 14.75
N LEU A 294 41.97 -4.41 14.70
CA LEU A 294 42.44 -5.13 15.89
C LEU A 294 43.52 -4.32 16.63
N GLU A 295 44.45 -3.71 15.90
CA GLU A 295 45.47 -2.82 16.47
C GLU A 295 44.87 -1.55 17.07
N LEU A 296 43.84 -0.96 16.45
CA LEU A 296 43.15 0.21 16.99
C LEU A 296 42.43 -0.11 18.30
N VAL A 297 41.78 -1.28 18.42
CA VAL A 297 41.15 -1.73 19.66
C VAL A 297 42.21 -2.07 20.71
N ALA A 298 43.22 -2.85 20.35
CA ALA A 298 44.30 -3.25 21.27
C ALA A 298 45.09 -2.04 21.79
N GLY A 299 45.28 -1.02 20.95
CA GLY A 299 45.91 0.25 21.31
C GLY A 299 44.99 1.24 22.03
N GLY A 300 43.72 0.89 22.30
CA GLY A 300 42.75 1.74 22.99
C GLY A 300 42.32 2.98 22.20
N LYS A 301 42.59 3.03 20.89
CA LYS A 301 42.22 4.16 20.03
C LYS A 301 40.75 4.14 19.64
N ILE A 302 40.13 2.97 19.62
CA ILE A 302 38.68 2.79 19.45
C ILE A 302 38.16 1.80 20.49
N THR A 303 36.89 1.94 20.83
CA THR A 303 36.14 0.98 21.64
C THR A 303 34.90 0.59 20.87
N VAL A 304 34.67 -0.72 20.75
CA VAL A 304 33.52 -1.27 20.04
C VAL A 304 32.40 -1.54 21.04
N PRO A 305 31.26 -0.84 20.95
CA PRO A 305 30.15 -1.07 21.86
C PRO A 305 29.47 -2.41 21.54
N ILE A 306 29.37 -3.28 22.55
CA ILE A 306 28.63 -4.53 22.47
C ILE A 306 27.27 -4.32 23.15
N LYS A 307 26.19 -4.27 22.36
CA LYS A 307 24.84 -4.01 22.87
C LYS A 307 24.29 -5.15 23.72
N LYS A 308 24.55 -6.39 23.29
CA LYS A 308 24.03 -7.59 23.94
C LYS A 308 24.94 -8.77 23.64
N ASN A 309 25.10 -9.66 24.63
CA ASN A 309 25.79 -10.93 24.49
C ASN A 309 24.89 -12.02 25.07
N ASP A 310 24.29 -12.83 24.20
CA ASP A 310 23.34 -13.87 24.58
C ASP A 310 23.91 -15.25 24.23
N ARG A 311 23.73 -16.23 25.13
CA ARG A 311 24.02 -17.65 24.82
C ARG A 311 22.97 -18.21 23.87
N ILE A 312 23.39 -19.09 22.95
CA ILE A 312 22.52 -19.82 22.01
C ILE A 312 21.42 -20.58 22.79
N ASN A 313 20.23 -19.98 22.87
CA ASN A 313 19.00 -20.57 23.44
C ASN A 313 17.80 -20.16 22.56
N LEU A 314 16.90 -21.12 22.28
CA LEU A 314 15.73 -21.01 21.40
C LEU A 314 14.79 -19.86 21.78
N ALA A 315 14.63 -19.59 23.08
CA ALA A 315 13.79 -18.49 23.55
C ALA A 315 14.35 -17.12 23.14
N HIS A 316 15.67 -17.00 22.95
CA HIS A 316 16.34 -15.70 22.83
C HIS A 316 16.80 -15.36 21.40
N ILE A 317 16.98 -16.33 20.52
CA ILE A 317 17.12 -16.05 19.07
C ILE A 317 15.87 -15.32 18.58
N LYS A 318 14.68 -15.70 19.05
CA LYS A 318 13.43 -14.96 18.80
C LYS A 318 13.47 -13.54 19.39
N VAL A 319 14.08 -13.35 20.57
CA VAL A 319 14.22 -12.06 21.25
C VAL A 319 15.24 -11.14 20.58
N CYS A 320 16.42 -11.61 20.16
CA CYS A 320 17.37 -10.77 19.40
C CYS A 320 16.77 -10.27 18.08
N VAL A 321 15.87 -11.04 17.47
CA VAL A 321 15.17 -10.62 16.25
C VAL A 321 13.96 -9.70 16.55
N SER A 322 13.33 -9.79 17.73
CA SER A 322 12.20 -8.92 18.12
C SER A 322 12.60 -7.63 18.88
N THR A 323 13.72 -7.61 19.60
CA THR A 323 14.15 -6.47 20.44
C THR A 323 14.59 -5.26 19.61
N PHE A 324 14.79 -5.42 18.30
CA PHE A 324 15.04 -4.29 17.40
C PHE A 324 13.77 -3.48 17.06
N LEU A 325 12.57 -3.91 17.49
CA LEU A 325 11.31 -3.31 17.02
C LEU A 325 10.39 -2.65 18.07
N ILE A 326 10.53 -2.81 19.40
CA ILE A 326 9.54 -2.18 20.35
C ILE A 326 10.17 -1.79 21.72
N PRO A 327 9.83 -0.61 22.33
CA PRO A 327 10.38 -0.14 23.63
C PRO A 327 9.50 -0.50 24.86
N PRO A 328 10.05 -0.55 26.09
CA PRO A 328 9.28 -0.40 27.34
C PRO A 328 9.40 1.04 27.90
N GLY A 329 8.27 1.58 28.37
CA GLY A 329 8.09 2.99 28.76
C GLY A 329 8.40 3.35 30.22
N GLY A 330 8.18 4.64 30.54
CA GLY A 330 8.03 5.11 31.93
C GLY A 330 8.47 6.56 32.25
N ILE A 331 7.51 7.50 32.20
CA ILE A 331 7.14 8.51 33.23
C ILE A 331 8.04 9.75 33.54
N GLN A 332 7.40 10.93 33.32
CA GLN A 332 7.41 12.28 33.98
C GLN A 332 8.71 13.03 34.35
N TYR A 333 8.83 14.30 33.92
CA TYR A 333 8.59 15.52 34.74
C TYR A 333 8.56 16.81 33.87
N VAL A 334 7.69 17.75 34.26
CA VAL A 334 7.47 19.12 33.77
C VAL A 334 8.36 20.10 34.55
N VAL A 335 8.89 21.18 33.96
CA VAL A 335 8.95 22.58 34.49
C VAL A 335 9.49 23.58 33.42
N PHE A 336 8.82 24.74 33.33
CA PHE A 336 9.09 25.96 32.54
C PHE A 336 10.27 26.84 33.07
N TRP A 337 10.99 27.57 32.19
CA TRP A 337 11.00 29.05 32.09
C TRP A 337 11.98 29.65 31.03
N CYS A 338 11.40 30.40 30.08
CA CYS A 338 11.71 31.78 29.63
C CYS A 338 13.12 32.42 29.83
N THR A 339 13.77 32.95 28.76
CA THR A 339 13.79 34.40 28.40
C THR A 339 14.79 34.80 27.28
N LYS A 340 14.25 35.53 26.28
CA LYS A 340 14.71 36.77 25.57
C LYS A 340 16.18 37.07 25.20
N GLY A 341 16.34 37.59 23.96
CA GLY A 341 17.27 38.70 23.62
C GLY A 341 17.75 38.75 22.15
N ARG A 342 16.93 39.22 21.19
CA ARG A 342 17.02 40.52 20.45
C ARG A 342 18.30 40.89 19.65
N LYS A 343 18.07 41.10 18.34
CA LYS A 343 18.51 42.23 17.43
C LYS A 343 20.00 42.28 17.04
N THR A 344 20.45 42.69 15.86
CA THR A 344 19.94 43.40 14.65
C THR A 344 21.07 43.43 13.61
N GLY A 345 20.78 43.65 12.32
CA GLY A 345 21.84 44.00 11.34
C GLY A 345 21.48 43.76 9.88
N SER A 346 20.91 44.76 9.21
CA SER A 346 20.55 44.74 7.79
C SER A 346 21.75 45.02 6.89
N LEU A 347 21.75 44.56 5.62
CA LEU A 347 22.04 45.48 4.51
C LEU A 347 21.39 45.00 3.19
N ARG A 348 20.97 45.99 2.41
CA ARG A 348 20.07 45.95 1.25
C ARG A 348 20.85 46.42 0.00
N ALA A 349 20.33 46.05 -1.18
CA ALA A 349 20.55 46.61 -2.52
C ALA A 349 21.82 46.15 -3.28
N ALA A 350 21.83 46.00 -4.61
CA ALA A 350 20.81 45.93 -5.66
C ALA A 350 21.51 45.50 -6.99
N LEU A 351 20.75 44.80 -7.84
CA LEU A 351 20.74 44.76 -9.32
C LEU A 351 21.94 45.32 -10.14
N THR A 352 22.39 44.49 -11.10
CA THR A 352 22.62 44.74 -12.56
C THR A 352 23.97 44.25 -13.10
N GLY A 353 23.96 43.61 -14.27
CA GLY A 353 25.15 43.40 -15.12
C GLY A 353 25.26 42.04 -15.82
N LEU A 354 25.01 42.02 -17.12
CA LEU A 354 25.04 40.87 -18.04
C LEU A 354 26.44 40.27 -18.31
N GLN A 355 26.43 39.01 -18.80
CA GLN A 355 27.35 38.41 -19.79
C GLN A 355 28.85 38.33 -19.46
N ALA A 356 29.34 37.11 -19.21
CA ALA A 356 30.44 36.47 -19.96
C ALA A 356 30.66 35.05 -19.41
N GLY A 357 30.79 34.06 -20.29
CA GLY A 357 30.95 32.65 -19.92
C GLY A 357 32.31 32.34 -19.31
N HIS A 358 32.33 31.44 -18.32
CA HIS A 358 32.94 30.11 -18.37
C HIS A 358 32.72 29.41 -17.02
N ALA A 359 32.49 28.09 -17.10
CA ALA A 359 32.46 27.10 -16.02
C ALA A 359 31.27 27.12 -15.04
N ASP A 360 30.26 26.29 -15.35
CA ASP A 360 29.31 25.79 -14.35
C ASP A 360 29.09 24.29 -14.58
N ALA A 361 29.93 23.44 -13.97
CA ALA A 361 29.74 22.00 -13.93
C ALA A 361 28.37 21.60 -13.32
N ALA A 362 27.77 22.49 -12.52
CA ALA A 362 26.44 22.33 -11.94
C ALA A 362 25.31 22.26 -12.99
N LYS A 363 25.43 22.95 -14.13
CA LYS A 363 24.41 22.93 -15.21
C LYS A 363 24.55 21.69 -16.10
N GLY A 364 25.77 21.14 -16.24
CA GLY A 364 26.00 19.90 -16.99
C GLY A 364 25.31 18.68 -16.36
N CYS A 365 25.31 18.59 -15.03
CA CYS A 365 24.64 17.50 -14.31
C CYS A 365 23.09 17.61 -14.44
N SER A 366 22.52 18.82 -14.50
CA SER A 366 21.07 19.00 -14.68
C SER A 366 20.61 18.67 -16.11
N VAL A 367 21.42 18.96 -17.14
CA VAL A 367 21.09 18.68 -18.55
C VAL A 367 21.20 17.19 -18.87
N ALA A 368 22.21 16.48 -18.34
CA ALA A 368 22.29 15.02 -18.47
C ALA A 368 21.20 14.30 -17.64
N GLN A 369 20.80 14.84 -16.48
CA GLN A 369 19.61 14.40 -15.74
C GLN A 369 18.32 14.62 -16.54
N LEU A 370 18.18 15.76 -17.21
CA LEU A 370 17.06 16.04 -18.10
C LEU A 370 17.08 15.14 -19.33
N ILE A 371 18.24 14.68 -19.81
CA ILE A 371 18.35 13.71 -20.91
C ILE A 371 18.00 12.29 -20.43
N LEU A 372 18.43 11.88 -19.23
CA LEU A 372 17.99 10.61 -18.61
C LEU A 372 16.48 10.63 -18.33
N GLN A 373 15.96 11.73 -17.79
CA GLN A 373 14.51 11.94 -17.59
C GLN A 373 13.76 12.06 -18.92
N ALA A 374 14.33 12.66 -19.96
CA ALA A 374 13.72 12.76 -21.29
C ALA A 374 13.74 11.41 -22.01
N LEU A 375 14.77 10.58 -21.83
CA LEU A 375 14.79 9.19 -22.31
C LEU A 375 13.75 8.33 -21.58
N GLU A 376 13.46 8.62 -20.31
CA GLU A 376 12.31 8.07 -19.57
C GLU A 376 10.95 8.65 -20.04
N SER A 377 10.96 9.75 -20.81
CA SER A 377 9.75 10.48 -21.26
C SER A 377 9.36 10.26 -22.73
N PHE A 378 10.06 9.42 -23.51
CA PHE A 378 9.73 9.16 -24.93
C PHE A 378 9.00 7.81 -25.12
N PRO A 379 7.66 7.82 -25.28
CA PRO A 379 6.89 6.62 -25.59
C PRO A 379 6.90 6.37 -27.09
N SER A 380 8.01 5.89 -27.68
CA SER A 380 8.02 5.58 -29.13
C SER A 380 8.99 4.50 -29.60
N PHE A 381 9.49 3.62 -28.73
CA PHE A 381 10.31 2.48 -29.18
C PHE A 381 9.52 1.16 -29.27
N HIS A 382 8.43 1.02 -28.51
CA HIS A 382 7.62 -0.21 -28.47
C HIS A 382 6.89 -0.48 -29.79
N ALA A 383 6.39 0.57 -30.46
CA ALA A 383 5.70 0.46 -31.75
C ALA A 383 6.64 0.07 -32.92
N VAL A 384 7.90 0.51 -32.88
CA VAL A 384 8.89 0.21 -33.92
C VAL A 384 9.47 -1.20 -33.74
N HIS A 385 9.67 -1.65 -32.50
CA HIS A 385 10.19 -2.99 -32.20
C HIS A 385 9.16 -4.11 -32.45
N LEU A 386 7.86 -3.84 -32.25
CA LEU A 386 6.78 -4.78 -32.57
C LEU A 386 6.52 -4.92 -34.09
N GLN A 387 6.69 -3.84 -34.87
CA GLN A 387 6.59 -3.92 -36.34
C GLN A 387 7.81 -4.59 -36.98
N LEU A 388 9.03 -4.37 -36.46
CA LEU A 388 10.23 -5.06 -36.96
C LEU A 388 10.23 -6.56 -36.63
N ASN A 389 9.75 -6.95 -35.45
CA ASN A 389 9.55 -8.37 -35.10
C ASN A 389 8.45 -9.07 -35.93
N ARG A 390 7.48 -8.32 -36.48
CA ARG A 390 6.51 -8.83 -37.48
C ARG A 390 7.13 -9.01 -38.86
N ILE A 391 8.12 -8.17 -39.23
CA ILE A 391 8.83 -8.25 -40.51
C ILE A 391 9.87 -9.38 -40.49
N ASP A 392 10.58 -9.59 -39.36
CA ASP A 392 11.52 -10.71 -39.20
C ASP A 392 10.81 -12.06 -39.08
N ARG A 393 9.69 -12.15 -38.35
CA ARG A 393 8.85 -13.37 -38.36
C ARG A 393 8.18 -13.62 -39.72
N GLY A 394 7.93 -12.58 -40.51
CA GLY A 394 7.46 -12.70 -41.90
C GLY A 394 8.53 -13.22 -42.86
N ARG A 395 9.81 -12.89 -42.62
CA ARG A 395 10.95 -13.38 -43.42
C ARG A 395 11.27 -14.85 -43.14
N ASP A 396 11.16 -15.30 -41.89
CA ASP A 396 11.34 -16.72 -41.54
C ASP A 396 10.20 -17.62 -42.04
N LEU A 397 8.98 -17.08 -42.16
CA LEU A 397 7.83 -17.80 -42.75
C LEU A 397 7.82 -17.80 -44.30
N LEU A 398 8.51 -16.87 -44.94
CA LEU A 398 8.68 -16.83 -46.41
C LEU A 398 9.85 -17.69 -46.91
N ALA A 399 10.81 -18.04 -46.04
CA ALA A 399 11.90 -18.97 -46.37
C ALA A 399 11.47 -20.46 -46.40
N GLN A 400 10.27 -20.79 -45.92
CA GLN A 400 9.69 -22.16 -45.97
C GLN A 400 8.59 -22.36 -47.02
N ARG A 401 8.26 -21.33 -47.83
CA ARG A 401 7.29 -21.44 -48.93
C ARG A 401 7.77 -20.71 -50.18
N HIS A 402 8.74 -21.31 -50.86
CA HIS A 402 9.04 -21.01 -52.27
C HIS A 402 8.98 -22.29 -53.10
N LEU A 403 7.76 -22.80 -53.28
CA LEU A 403 7.38 -23.53 -54.49
C LEU A 403 5.95 -23.14 -54.85
N ARG A 404 5.84 -22.44 -55.99
CA ARG A 404 4.65 -22.17 -56.82
C ARG A 404 3.87 -20.88 -56.58
N SER A 405 3.90 -20.12 -57.68
CA SER A 405 2.83 -19.33 -58.28
C SER A 405 2.93 -17.81 -58.14
N THR A 406 2.68 -17.20 -59.29
CA THR A 406 2.94 -15.86 -59.76
C THR A 406 1.66 -15.02 -59.68
N HIS A 407 1.71 -13.80 -59.13
CA HIS A 407 1.11 -12.57 -59.69
C HIS A 407 1.29 -11.32 -58.80
N HIS A 408 1.31 -10.16 -59.45
CA HIS A 408 1.77 -8.83 -58.99
C HIS A 408 0.98 -8.16 -57.83
N PRO A 409 1.60 -7.24 -57.05
CA PRO A 409 0.99 -6.57 -55.91
C PRO A 409 0.49 -5.14 -56.16
N SER A 410 -0.39 -4.69 -55.25
CA SER A 410 -1.08 -3.41 -55.17
C SER A 410 -0.20 -2.24 -54.69
N THR A 411 -0.47 -1.05 -55.23
CA THR A 411 0.35 0.17 -55.22
C THR A 411 0.20 1.08 -54.00
N LEU A 412 -0.52 0.69 -52.93
CA LEU A 412 -0.73 1.55 -51.75
C LEU A 412 0.34 1.38 -50.66
N LEU A 413 0.87 0.16 -50.47
CA LEU A 413 1.87 -0.12 -49.41
C LEU A 413 3.21 0.58 -49.68
N HIS A 414 3.55 0.81 -50.96
CA HIS A 414 4.85 1.32 -51.39
C HIS A 414 5.07 2.82 -51.06
N ARG A 415 3.99 3.61 -50.93
CA ARG A 415 4.07 5.05 -50.59
C ARG A 415 4.37 5.29 -49.11
N GLU A 416 3.79 4.49 -48.21
CA GLU A 416 4.05 4.60 -46.77
C GLU A 416 5.45 4.08 -46.41
N THR A 417 5.93 3.03 -47.09
CA THR A 417 7.31 2.53 -46.88
C THR A 417 8.35 3.57 -47.27
N HIS A 418 8.11 4.33 -48.35
CA HIS A 418 9.05 5.34 -48.84
C HIS A 418 9.17 6.56 -47.91
N GLN A 419 8.08 6.99 -47.26
CA GLN A 419 8.11 8.08 -46.28
C GLN A 419 8.78 7.67 -44.96
N LEU A 420 8.59 6.42 -44.52
CA LEU A 420 9.26 5.85 -43.35
C LEU A 420 10.76 5.63 -43.58
N LEU A 421 11.16 5.15 -44.77
CA LEU A 421 12.57 5.04 -45.19
C LEU A 421 13.26 6.41 -45.26
N HIS A 422 12.54 7.47 -45.66
CA HIS A 422 13.10 8.82 -45.69
C HIS A 422 13.34 9.42 -44.30
N LYS A 423 12.46 9.10 -43.33
CA LYS A 423 12.62 9.49 -41.91
C LYS A 423 13.73 8.67 -41.23
N TYR A 424 13.79 7.37 -41.52
CA TYR A 424 14.85 6.48 -41.04
C TYR A 424 16.23 6.90 -41.58
N ASN A 425 16.34 7.21 -42.87
CA ASN A 425 17.61 7.66 -43.47
C ASN A 425 18.05 9.04 -42.96
N ARG A 426 17.13 9.93 -42.59
CA ARG A 426 17.48 11.19 -41.88
C ARG A 426 17.99 10.93 -40.47
N PHE A 427 17.40 9.99 -39.74
CA PHE A 427 17.85 9.59 -38.41
C PHE A 427 19.23 8.89 -38.45
N VAL A 428 19.46 8.02 -39.44
CA VAL A 428 20.74 7.37 -39.70
C VAL A 428 21.80 8.38 -40.17
N ALA A 429 21.44 9.42 -40.91
CA ALA A 429 22.35 10.51 -41.27
C ALA A 429 22.79 11.35 -40.06
N VAL A 430 21.89 11.59 -39.08
CA VAL A 430 22.22 12.24 -37.80
C VAL A 430 23.16 11.36 -36.97
N LEU A 431 22.94 10.04 -36.95
CA LEU A 431 23.83 9.07 -36.31
C LEU A 431 25.21 8.96 -37.00
N HIS A 432 25.27 9.05 -38.34
CA HIS A 432 26.55 9.10 -39.06
C HIS A 432 27.30 10.42 -38.86
N SER A 433 26.58 11.53 -38.62
CA SER A 433 27.18 12.84 -38.31
C SER A 433 27.87 12.86 -36.93
N LEU A 434 27.41 12.01 -35.99
CA LEU A 434 28.01 11.85 -34.66
C LEU A 434 29.24 10.91 -34.68
N ASN A 435 29.46 10.17 -35.76
CA ASN A 435 30.60 9.26 -35.95
C ASN A 435 31.86 9.97 -36.49
N ALA A 436 31.81 11.29 -36.72
CA ALA A 436 32.95 12.09 -37.14
C ALA A 436 33.87 12.55 -35.98
N MET A 437 33.49 12.27 -34.73
CA MET A 437 34.34 12.50 -33.55
C MET A 437 35.02 11.19 -33.13
N LYS A 438 36.29 11.06 -33.50
CA LYS A 438 37.17 9.94 -33.12
C LYS A 438 37.28 9.81 -31.59
N VAL A 439 36.45 8.98 -30.97
CA VAL A 439 36.65 8.47 -29.61
C VAL A 439 36.44 6.95 -29.63
N PRO A 440 37.43 6.13 -29.21
CA PRO A 440 37.32 4.69 -29.30
C PRO A 440 36.66 4.16 -28.02
N ILE A 441 35.43 3.67 -28.12
CA ILE A 441 34.85 2.77 -27.10
C ILE A 441 34.31 1.55 -27.84
N GLY A 442 34.91 0.40 -27.54
CA GLY A 442 34.51 -0.90 -28.08
C GLY A 442 33.09 -1.24 -27.67
N LEU A 443 32.22 -1.34 -28.67
CA LEU A 443 30.85 -1.81 -28.54
C LEU A 443 30.83 -3.28 -28.97
N ALA A 444 30.79 -4.20 -28.00
CA ALA A 444 30.47 -5.60 -28.26
C ALA A 444 29.53 -6.13 -27.18
N ALA A 445 28.36 -6.56 -27.63
CA ALA A 445 27.41 -7.46 -26.97
C ALA A 445 26.63 -6.93 -25.74
N VAL A 446 25.60 -6.11 -25.99
CA VAL A 446 24.36 -6.15 -25.21
C VAL A 446 23.18 -6.14 -26.19
N THR A 447 22.87 -7.31 -26.73
CA THR A 447 21.58 -7.61 -27.34
C THR A 447 20.91 -8.68 -26.50
N GLY A 448 19.78 -8.33 -25.88
CA GLY A 448 18.83 -9.28 -25.33
C GLY A 448 19.02 -9.62 -23.85
N LEU A 449 18.43 -8.81 -22.96
CA LEU A 449 17.29 -9.20 -22.12
C LEU A 449 17.00 -8.03 -21.18
N VAL A 450 16.30 -7.02 -21.70
CA VAL A 450 15.65 -6.02 -20.85
C VAL A 450 14.33 -6.63 -20.41
N VAL A 451 14.34 -7.32 -19.28
CA VAL A 451 13.09 -7.59 -18.55
C VAL A 451 12.83 -6.35 -17.72
N PHE A 452 12.02 -5.44 -18.27
CA PHE A 452 11.44 -4.33 -17.54
C PHE A 452 10.54 -4.92 -16.45
N THR A 453 11.01 -5.00 -15.21
CA THR A 453 10.10 -5.18 -14.08
C THR A 453 9.54 -3.80 -13.75
N ALA A 454 8.24 -3.62 -13.98
CA ALA A 454 7.49 -2.45 -13.57
C ALA A 454 7.78 -2.13 -12.09
N ALA A 455 8.05 -0.86 -11.78
CA ALA A 455 8.15 -0.40 -10.41
C ALA A 455 6.83 -0.71 -9.71
N LYS A 456 6.85 -1.57 -8.69
CA LYS A 456 5.64 -1.82 -7.91
C LYS A 456 5.35 -0.60 -7.05
N LYS A 457 4.09 -0.14 -7.11
CA LYS A 457 3.54 0.97 -6.32
C LYS A 457 3.88 0.75 -4.83
N PRO A 458 4.28 1.77 -4.05
CA PRO A 458 4.41 1.62 -2.60
C PRO A 458 3.08 1.16 -2.01
N ASP A 459 3.14 0.29 -1.00
CA ASP A 459 1.94 -0.17 -0.30
C ASP A 459 1.24 1.04 0.35
N PRO A 460 -0.08 1.18 0.16
CA PRO A 460 -0.82 2.27 0.79
C PRO A 460 -0.79 2.11 2.32
N PRO A 461 -0.87 3.24 3.06
CA PRO A 461 -0.84 3.24 4.52
C PRO A 461 -1.91 2.33 5.11
N LYS A 462 -1.53 1.53 6.13
CA LYS A 462 -2.46 0.65 6.83
C LYS A 462 -3.33 1.49 7.76
N ILE A 463 -4.58 1.07 7.91
CA ILE A 463 -5.54 1.76 8.78
C ILE A 463 -5.09 1.77 10.26
N THR A 464 -4.18 0.87 10.65
CA THR A 464 -3.58 0.75 11.99
C THR A 464 -2.38 1.66 12.22
N ASP A 465 -1.89 2.37 11.21
CA ASP A 465 -0.65 3.15 11.29
C ASP A 465 -0.79 4.46 12.10
N PHE A 466 -2.00 4.78 12.56
CA PHE A 466 -2.28 6.01 13.28
C PHE A 466 -3.29 5.79 14.40
N ASP A 467 -2.99 6.37 15.56
CA ASP A 467 -3.88 6.36 16.72
C ASP A 467 -4.77 7.61 16.74
N TRP A 468 -6.05 7.43 16.44
CA TRP A 468 -7.06 8.50 16.41
C TRP A 468 -7.34 9.14 17.79
N ASP A 469 -6.98 8.47 18.90
CA ASP A 469 -7.12 9.06 20.24
C ASP A 469 -6.12 10.17 20.52
N THR A 470 -5.07 10.27 19.71
CA THR A 470 -4.10 11.36 19.82
C THR A 470 -4.66 12.71 19.36
N ILE A 471 -5.77 12.72 18.59
CA ILE A 471 -6.47 13.94 18.19
C ILE A 471 -7.58 14.22 19.20
N THR A 472 -7.54 15.40 19.81
CA THR A 472 -8.63 15.89 20.68
C THR A 472 -9.76 16.44 19.80
N PRO A 473 -11.02 15.99 19.98
CA PRO A 473 -12.15 16.55 19.24
C PRO A 473 -12.34 18.05 19.50
N ALA A 474 -12.59 18.82 18.44
CA ALA A 474 -12.77 20.27 18.52
C ALA A 474 -13.97 20.74 17.68
N ARG A 475 -14.66 21.80 18.12
CA ARG A 475 -15.73 22.44 17.33
C ARG A 475 -15.20 23.22 16.13
N LYS A 476 -13.94 23.65 16.19
CA LYS A 476 -13.20 24.18 15.05
C LYS A 476 -12.48 23.04 14.34
N LEU A 477 -12.35 23.15 13.03
CA LEU A 477 -11.67 22.15 12.23
C LEU A 477 -10.15 22.32 12.33
N GLU A 478 -9.50 21.38 13.01
CA GLU A 478 -8.06 21.37 13.24
C GLU A 478 -7.44 20.12 12.59
N TYR A 479 -6.66 20.34 11.53
CA TYR A 479 -5.98 19.25 10.81
C TYR A 479 -4.61 18.95 11.41
N HIS A 480 -4.37 17.68 11.71
CA HIS A 480 -3.10 17.13 12.19
C HIS A 480 -2.48 16.23 11.12
N PRO A 481 -1.15 16.19 11.00
CA PRO A 481 -0.50 15.15 10.19
C PRO A 481 -0.91 13.76 10.69
N CYS A 482 -1.33 12.90 9.77
CA CYS A 482 -1.67 11.50 10.03
C CYS A 482 -1.30 10.67 8.81
N TYR A 483 -1.09 9.36 8.97
CA TYR A 483 -0.84 8.43 7.86
C TYR A 483 0.09 9.01 6.76
N LYS A 484 1.38 9.26 7.05
CA LYS A 484 2.38 9.78 6.07
C LYS A 484 1.98 11.06 5.31
N ASP A 485 1.19 10.97 4.23
CA ASP A 485 0.85 12.04 3.27
C ASP A 485 -0.54 12.68 3.53
N TYR A 486 -1.24 12.25 4.58
CA TYR A 486 -2.61 12.68 4.89
C TYR A 486 -2.67 13.68 6.06
N GLN A 487 -3.83 14.31 6.19
CA GLN A 487 -4.19 15.15 7.32
C GLN A 487 -5.50 14.66 7.92
N CYS A 488 -5.58 14.56 9.25
CA CYS A 488 -6.74 14.05 9.95
C CYS A 488 -7.26 15.08 10.96
N ALA A 489 -8.56 15.05 11.21
CA ALA A 489 -9.22 15.92 12.19
C ALA A 489 -10.35 15.16 12.89
N ARG A 490 -10.69 15.58 14.11
CA ARG A 490 -11.90 15.12 14.82
C ARG A 490 -12.82 16.31 15.05
N LEU A 491 -13.83 16.45 14.18
CA LEU A 491 -14.78 17.55 14.26
C LEU A 491 -15.90 17.20 15.24
N SER A 492 -16.04 17.99 16.31
CA SER A 492 -17.11 17.86 17.30
C SER A 492 -18.39 18.53 16.80
N VAL A 493 -19.45 17.75 16.65
CA VAL A 493 -20.80 18.18 16.24
C VAL A 493 -21.84 17.72 17.27
N PRO A 494 -23.05 18.33 17.33
CA PRO A 494 -24.12 17.86 18.20
C PRO A 494 -24.50 16.40 17.92
N LEU A 495 -24.83 15.66 18.99
CA LEU A 495 -25.43 14.33 18.87
C LEU A 495 -26.78 14.41 18.16
N ASP A 496 -27.63 15.31 18.63
CA ASP A 496 -28.94 15.60 18.06
C ASP A 496 -28.93 16.95 17.34
N TRP A 497 -29.12 16.95 16.03
CA TRP A 497 -29.26 18.18 15.24
C TRP A 497 -30.62 18.87 15.41
N LEU A 498 -31.62 18.19 15.99
CA LEU A 498 -32.91 18.80 16.33
C LEU A 498 -32.89 19.47 17.72
N ASP A 499 -31.86 19.20 18.53
CA ASP A 499 -31.63 19.80 19.84
C ASP A 499 -30.15 20.15 20.02
N GLU A 500 -29.72 21.22 19.36
CA GLU A 500 -28.32 21.69 19.42
C GLU A 500 -27.90 22.19 20.82
N ALA A 501 -28.85 22.34 21.76
CA ALA A 501 -28.57 22.68 23.15
C ALA A 501 -28.12 21.45 23.97
N ASN A 502 -28.27 20.25 23.43
CA ASN A 502 -27.82 19.00 24.05
C ASN A 502 -26.29 19.00 24.24
N GLU A 503 -25.83 18.63 25.43
CA GLU A 503 -24.40 18.60 25.78
C GLU A 503 -23.65 17.41 25.14
N HIS A 504 -24.36 16.39 24.66
CA HIS A 504 -23.76 15.23 24.00
C HIS A 504 -23.33 15.56 22.56
N THR A 505 -22.13 15.11 22.19
CA THR A 505 -21.53 15.40 20.89
C THR A 505 -21.05 14.13 20.18
N VAL A 506 -20.94 14.20 18.86
CA VAL A 506 -20.23 13.24 18.01
C VAL A 506 -18.90 13.84 17.59
N ALA A 507 -17.82 13.07 17.66
CA ALA A 507 -16.52 13.45 17.12
C ALA A 507 -16.29 12.76 15.77
N ILE A 508 -16.61 13.45 14.67
CA ILE A 508 -16.48 12.95 13.31
C ILE A 508 -15.01 12.81 12.94
N ALA A 509 -14.58 11.60 12.59
CA ALA A 509 -13.24 11.33 12.07
C ALA A 509 -13.14 11.71 10.59
N ILE A 510 -12.31 12.70 10.29
CA ILE A 510 -12.12 13.26 8.95
C ILE A 510 -10.69 12.99 8.49
N ILE A 511 -10.52 12.44 7.30
CA ILE A 511 -9.23 12.29 6.63
C ILE A 511 -9.20 13.15 5.36
N LYS A 512 -8.03 13.71 5.05
CA LYS A 512 -7.81 14.55 3.89
C LYS A 512 -6.48 14.21 3.23
N LEU A 513 -6.52 13.99 1.92
CA LEU A 513 -5.34 14.00 1.06
C LEU A 513 -5.22 15.39 0.43
N PRO A 514 -4.23 16.21 0.85
CA PRO A 514 -4.08 17.57 0.34
C PRO A 514 -3.96 17.64 -1.18
N ALA A 515 -4.33 18.78 -1.76
CA ALA A 515 -4.05 19.06 -3.16
C ALA A 515 -2.54 19.10 -3.42
N SER A 516 -2.14 18.96 -4.68
CA SER A 516 -0.72 19.11 -5.06
C SER A 516 -0.23 20.56 -5.04
N VAL A 517 -1.13 21.52 -4.79
CA VAL A 517 -0.87 22.96 -4.71
C VAL A 517 -1.44 23.52 -3.40
N PRO A 518 -0.89 24.63 -2.88
CA PRO A 518 -1.45 25.35 -1.73
C PRO A 518 -2.89 25.87 -1.96
N ASP A 519 -3.63 26.10 -0.87
CA ASP A 519 -5.02 26.61 -0.90
C ASP A 519 -5.16 27.99 -1.59
N ASP A 520 -4.09 28.80 -1.61
CA ASP A 520 -4.04 30.14 -2.23
C ASP A 520 -3.57 30.13 -3.69
N ASP A 521 -3.23 28.96 -4.24
CA ASP A 521 -2.85 28.82 -5.65
C ASP A 521 -4.09 28.99 -6.56
N PRO A 522 -4.02 29.77 -7.67
CA PRO A 522 -5.14 29.94 -8.60
C PRO A 522 -5.66 28.63 -9.24
N SER A 523 -4.83 27.60 -9.30
CA SER A 523 -5.20 26.27 -9.78
C SER A 523 -5.85 25.39 -8.71
N PHE A 524 -5.95 25.82 -7.46
CA PHE A 524 -6.65 25.08 -6.43
C PHE A 524 -8.14 24.90 -6.80
N GLY A 525 -8.57 23.64 -6.84
CA GLY A 525 -9.92 23.22 -7.24
C GLY A 525 -10.91 23.11 -6.09
N GLY A 526 -10.47 23.24 -4.84
CA GLY A 526 -11.30 23.00 -3.66
C GLY A 526 -11.31 21.54 -3.22
N THR A 527 -12.21 21.24 -2.28
CA THR A 527 -12.34 19.94 -1.62
C THR A 527 -13.37 19.07 -2.32
N VAL A 528 -12.98 17.85 -2.71
CA VAL A 528 -13.90 16.80 -3.17
C VAL A 528 -14.14 15.82 -2.02
N PHE A 529 -15.37 15.83 -1.50
CA PHE A 529 -15.88 14.91 -0.49
C PHE A 529 -16.15 13.54 -1.12
N THR A 530 -15.66 12.47 -0.51
CA THR A 530 -15.84 11.10 -1.00
C THR A 530 -16.48 10.22 0.05
N ASN A 531 -17.32 9.27 -0.38
CA ASN A 531 -17.93 8.28 0.51
C ASN A 531 -18.03 6.90 -0.18
N PRO A 532 -17.58 5.81 0.46
CA PRO A 532 -17.53 4.48 -0.17
C PRO A 532 -18.88 3.78 -0.26
N GLY A 533 -19.89 4.22 0.50
CA GLY A 533 -21.12 3.48 0.68
C GLY A 533 -21.08 2.51 1.87
N GLY A 534 -21.67 1.32 1.67
CA GLY A 534 -21.99 0.37 2.74
C GLY A 534 -23.52 0.24 2.91
N PRO A 535 -24.19 1.01 3.80
CA PRO A 535 -23.65 1.96 4.78
C PRO A 535 -22.73 1.30 5.82
N GLY A 536 -22.02 2.10 6.62
CA GLY A 536 -21.05 1.62 7.61
C GLY A 536 -19.63 1.41 7.06
N GLY A 537 -19.40 1.66 5.77
CA GLY A 537 -18.06 1.70 5.19
C GLY A 537 -17.25 2.89 5.71
N SER A 538 -15.98 2.66 6.05
CA SER A 538 -15.07 3.71 6.49
C SER A 538 -14.63 4.60 5.32
N GLY A 539 -14.95 5.90 5.39
CA GLY A 539 -14.39 6.89 4.48
C GLY A 539 -12.88 7.06 4.68
N VAL A 540 -12.39 6.86 5.90
CA VAL A 540 -10.95 6.80 6.18
C VAL A 540 -10.28 5.70 5.36
N SER A 541 -10.81 4.48 5.42
CA SER A 541 -10.30 3.35 4.64
C SER A 541 -10.37 3.60 3.13
N LEU A 542 -11.49 4.15 2.63
CA LEU A 542 -11.62 4.51 1.21
C LEU A 542 -10.47 5.43 0.77
N LEU A 543 -10.22 6.50 1.53
CA LEU A 543 -9.25 7.49 1.12
C LEU A 543 -7.82 6.97 1.22
N LEU A 544 -7.48 6.18 2.23
CA LEU A 544 -6.16 5.54 2.34
C LEU A 544 -5.86 4.61 1.14
N ARG A 545 -6.87 3.83 0.71
CA ARG A 545 -6.72 2.88 -0.41
C ARG A 545 -6.75 3.55 -1.78
N ASN A 546 -7.71 4.46 -1.99
CA ASN A 546 -8.08 4.94 -3.32
C ASN A 546 -7.80 6.44 -3.52
N GLY A 547 -7.51 7.21 -2.47
CA GLY A 547 -7.39 8.67 -2.52
C GLY A 547 -6.35 9.17 -3.52
N HIS A 548 -5.18 8.53 -3.61
CA HIS A 548 -4.17 8.89 -4.61
C HIS A 548 -4.62 8.63 -6.04
N ASP A 549 -5.33 7.52 -6.28
CA ASP A 549 -5.80 7.20 -7.63
C ASP A 549 -6.96 8.12 -8.02
N MET A 550 -7.89 8.42 -7.10
CA MET A 550 -8.93 9.44 -7.31
C MET A 550 -8.33 10.82 -7.60
N ARG A 551 -7.34 11.27 -6.83
CA ARG A 551 -6.65 12.54 -7.08
C ARG A 551 -5.91 12.51 -8.43
N ARG A 552 -5.32 11.37 -8.83
CA ARG A 552 -4.68 11.21 -10.14
C ARG A 552 -5.68 11.32 -11.28
N THR A 553 -6.89 10.73 -11.13
CA THR A 553 -7.99 10.88 -12.09
C THR A 553 -8.25 12.36 -12.35
N LEU A 554 -8.15 13.24 -11.35
CA LEU A 554 -8.38 14.68 -11.51
C LEU A 554 -7.14 15.48 -11.94
N SER A 555 -5.93 14.91 -11.84
CA SER A 555 -4.67 15.64 -11.99
C SER A 555 -4.38 16.15 -13.41
N GLY A 556 -5.04 15.59 -14.43
CA GLY A 556 -4.89 16.00 -15.84
C GLY A 556 -5.58 17.31 -16.21
N GLY A 557 -6.44 17.83 -15.33
CA GLY A 557 -7.16 19.08 -15.56
C GLY A 557 -6.38 20.34 -15.16
N SER A 558 -6.97 21.51 -15.43
CA SER A 558 -6.44 22.82 -15.04
C SER A 558 -6.49 23.04 -13.52
N LYS A 559 -7.41 22.37 -12.83
CA LYS A 559 -7.61 22.47 -11.39
C LYS A 559 -6.99 21.29 -10.63
N LYS A 560 -6.53 21.57 -9.40
CA LYS A 560 -5.89 20.62 -8.49
C LYS A 560 -6.71 20.52 -7.21
N TYR A 561 -7.32 19.37 -7.00
CA TYR A 561 -8.27 19.13 -5.92
C TYR A 561 -7.58 18.46 -4.74
N GLU A 562 -8.04 18.79 -3.54
CA GLU A 562 -7.82 17.95 -2.36
C GLU A 562 -8.99 16.97 -2.22
N MET A 563 -8.69 15.77 -1.74
CA MET A 563 -9.71 14.74 -1.51
C MET A 563 -9.96 14.65 -0.01
N LEU A 564 -11.23 14.65 0.40
CA LEU A 564 -11.63 14.52 1.79
C LEU A 564 -12.63 13.40 1.94
N SER A 565 -12.47 12.58 2.97
CA SER A 565 -13.46 11.59 3.37
C SER A 565 -13.61 11.59 4.88
N TRP A 566 -14.66 10.96 5.36
CA TRP A 566 -14.95 10.87 6.79
C TRP A 566 -15.68 9.58 7.10
N ASP A 567 -15.57 9.14 8.34
CA ASP A 567 -16.44 8.08 8.85
C ASP A 567 -17.74 8.72 9.37
N PRO A 568 -18.92 8.33 8.86
CA PRO A 568 -20.18 8.89 9.34
C PRO A 568 -20.40 8.64 10.85
N ARG A 569 -21.31 9.41 11.46
CA ARG A 569 -21.75 9.19 12.85
C ARG A 569 -22.09 7.72 13.13
N GLY A 570 -21.48 7.16 14.17
CA GLY A 570 -21.66 5.77 14.60
C GLY A 570 -20.82 4.75 13.82
N VAL A 571 -20.01 5.20 12.86
CA VAL A 571 -19.19 4.34 12.00
C VAL A 571 -17.71 4.47 12.40
N GLN A 572 -17.08 3.33 12.68
CA GLN A 572 -15.62 3.17 12.71
C GLN A 572 -14.90 4.18 13.63
N PHE A 573 -14.07 5.08 13.09
CA PHE A 573 -13.29 6.01 13.93
C PHE A 573 -14.09 7.18 14.50
N THR A 574 -15.34 7.37 14.04
CA THR A 574 -16.23 8.39 14.59
C THR A 574 -16.84 7.90 15.90
N THR A 575 -16.71 8.73 16.95
CA THR A 575 -17.13 8.36 18.31
C THR A 575 -18.29 9.21 18.81
N PRO A 576 -19.21 8.65 19.62
CA PRO A 576 -19.27 7.24 20.02
C PRO A 576 -19.61 6.31 18.83
N VAL A 577 -19.10 5.08 18.88
CA VAL A 577 -19.38 4.05 17.85
C VAL A 577 -20.76 3.46 18.13
N ALA A 578 -21.51 3.10 17.08
CA ALA A 578 -22.72 2.31 17.25
C ALA A 578 -22.33 0.85 17.46
N ASP A 579 -22.59 0.32 18.66
CA ASP A 579 -22.22 -1.06 19.03
C ASP A 579 -23.27 -1.65 19.99
N CYS A 580 -23.79 -2.81 19.63
CA CYS A 580 -24.74 -3.59 20.42
C CYS A 580 -24.04 -4.59 21.35
N TYR A 581 -22.83 -5.05 20.99
CA TYR A 581 -22.13 -6.08 21.75
C TYR A 581 -21.31 -5.47 22.89
N GLU A 582 -20.95 -6.28 23.89
CA GLU A 582 -20.13 -5.84 25.02
C GLU A 582 -18.64 -5.92 24.71
N ASP A 583 -18.27 -6.93 23.92
CA ASP A 583 -16.92 -7.17 23.44
C ASP A 583 -16.95 -7.92 22.11
N GLU A 584 -15.77 -8.05 21.50
CA GLU A 584 -15.60 -8.76 20.24
C GLU A 584 -15.82 -10.25 20.33
N LEU A 585 -15.56 -10.88 21.47
CA LEU A 585 -15.77 -12.32 21.62
C LEU A 585 -17.27 -12.67 21.51
N ALA A 586 -18.14 -11.85 22.09
CA ALA A 586 -19.59 -11.99 21.97
C ALA A 586 -20.05 -11.83 20.51
N ARG A 587 -19.52 -10.82 19.80
CA ARG A 587 -19.78 -10.60 18.37
C ARG A 587 -19.31 -11.77 17.51
N ASP A 588 -18.12 -12.27 17.79
CA ASP A 588 -17.50 -13.39 17.08
C ASP A 588 -18.28 -14.68 17.28
N THR A 589 -18.77 -14.92 18.49
CA THR A 589 -19.62 -16.06 18.81
C THR A 589 -20.92 -16.04 18.01
N ASP A 590 -21.59 -14.89 17.93
CA ASP A 590 -22.81 -14.74 17.11
C ASP A 590 -22.52 -14.94 15.61
N ASN A 591 -21.39 -14.43 15.11
CA ASN A 591 -20.94 -14.63 13.73
C ASN A 591 -20.67 -16.11 13.41
N ILE A 592 -20.00 -16.83 14.29
CA ILE A 592 -19.76 -18.28 14.13
C ILE A 592 -21.09 -19.03 14.10
N GLN A 593 -22.03 -18.69 14.99
CA GLN A 593 -23.36 -19.29 14.99
C GLN A 593 -24.12 -18.99 13.69
N ARG A 594 -24.04 -17.76 13.16
CA ARG A 594 -24.63 -17.37 11.87
C ARG A 594 -24.07 -18.21 10.72
N LEU A 595 -22.75 -18.34 10.64
CA LEU A 595 -22.08 -19.10 9.58
C LEU A 595 -22.40 -20.60 9.69
N ALA A 596 -22.42 -21.15 10.90
CA ALA A 596 -22.74 -22.56 11.14
C ALA A 596 -24.18 -22.94 10.77
N ILE A 597 -25.13 -22.00 10.81
CA ILE A 597 -26.52 -22.24 10.36
C ILE A 597 -26.64 -22.22 8.83
N GLY A 598 -25.76 -21.51 8.12
CA GLY A 598 -25.82 -21.32 6.68
C GLY A 598 -26.74 -20.17 6.23
N PRO A 599 -26.91 -19.97 4.90
CA PRO A 599 -27.69 -18.85 4.36
C PRO A 599 -29.20 -18.98 4.60
N LEU A 600 -29.93 -17.90 4.30
CA LEU A 600 -31.37 -17.81 4.55
C LEU A 600 -32.20 -18.75 3.67
N ASP A 601 -31.70 -19.13 2.51
CA ASP A 601 -32.32 -19.99 1.50
C ASP A 601 -31.85 -21.45 1.55
N ALA A 602 -30.87 -21.80 2.40
CA ALA A 602 -30.35 -23.18 2.49
C ALA A 602 -31.41 -24.21 2.85
N SER A 603 -32.32 -23.89 3.77
CA SER A 603 -33.45 -24.75 4.12
C SER A 603 -34.49 -24.00 4.97
N PRO A 604 -35.74 -24.52 5.06
CA PRO A 604 -36.71 -24.02 6.03
C PRO A 604 -36.23 -24.06 7.48
N ASP A 605 -35.33 -24.98 7.84
CA ASP A 605 -34.76 -25.06 9.19
C ASP A 605 -33.71 -23.98 9.42
N ALA A 606 -32.81 -23.77 8.45
CA ALA A 606 -31.81 -22.69 8.49
C ALA A 606 -32.49 -21.33 8.69
N LEU A 607 -33.52 -21.02 7.89
CA LEU A 607 -34.27 -19.78 8.02
C LEU A 607 -34.93 -19.64 9.41
N ARG A 608 -35.52 -20.71 9.97
CA ARG A 608 -36.11 -20.67 11.32
C ARG A 608 -35.08 -20.41 12.41
N ARG A 609 -33.90 -21.04 12.33
CA ARG A 609 -32.80 -20.83 13.29
C ARG A 609 -32.20 -19.43 13.16
N GLN A 610 -31.99 -18.97 11.94
CA GLN A 610 -31.57 -17.58 11.64
C GLN A 610 -32.58 -16.59 12.24
N TRP A 611 -33.89 -16.85 12.08
CA TRP A 611 -34.95 -15.99 12.62
C TRP A 611 -34.90 -15.94 14.14
N ALA A 612 -34.79 -17.09 14.81
CA ALA A 612 -34.66 -17.11 16.27
C ALA A 612 -33.41 -16.35 16.76
N ARG A 613 -32.27 -16.49 16.06
CA ARG A 613 -31.04 -15.77 16.39
C ARG A 613 -31.20 -14.25 16.25
N ILE A 614 -31.75 -13.78 15.13
CA ILE A 614 -31.82 -12.33 14.86
C ILE A 614 -32.73 -11.60 15.87
N GLN A 615 -33.77 -12.27 16.40
CA GLN A 615 -34.59 -11.71 17.48
C GLN A 615 -33.78 -11.47 18.78
N GLY A 616 -32.72 -12.25 19.03
CA GLY A 616 -31.78 -12.01 20.12
C GLY A 616 -30.92 -10.77 19.89
N TYR A 617 -30.38 -10.62 18.67
CA TYR A 617 -29.61 -9.45 18.25
C TYR A 617 -30.40 -8.13 18.42
N GLY A 618 -31.66 -8.11 17.99
CA GLY A 618 -32.54 -6.95 18.16
C GLY A 618 -32.71 -6.52 19.62
N ARG A 619 -32.91 -7.48 20.54
CA ARG A 619 -33.00 -7.21 21.98
C ARG A 619 -31.69 -6.69 22.56
N LEU A 620 -30.57 -7.30 22.17
CA LEU A 620 -29.23 -6.87 22.59
C LEU A 620 -28.99 -5.39 22.28
N CYS A 621 -29.35 -4.93 21.08
CA CYS A 621 -29.23 -3.53 20.68
C CYS A 621 -30.14 -2.56 21.47
N THR A 622 -31.12 -3.08 22.22
CA THR A 622 -32.11 -2.28 22.98
C THR A 622 -31.94 -2.32 24.48
N GLU A 623 -31.16 -3.26 25.01
CA GLU A 623 -30.83 -3.33 26.43
C GLU A 623 -29.76 -2.29 26.81
N LYS A 624 -29.04 -1.73 25.83
CA LYS A 624 -27.91 -0.79 26.03
C LYS A 624 -28.12 0.71 25.78
N PRO A 625 -29.21 1.27 25.17
CA PRO A 625 -29.26 2.70 24.90
C PRO A 625 -29.60 3.48 26.18
N GLY A 626 -28.57 3.79 26.97
CA GLY A 626 -28.61 4.88 27.93
C GLY A 626 -28.68 6.24 27.24
N ASN A 627 -28.96 7.30 28.01
CA ASN A 627 -28.74 8.69 27.60
C ASN A 627 -27.31 8.81 27.03
N GLY A 628 -27.18 8.94 25.70
CA GLY A 628 -25.88 9.05 25.01
C GLY A 628 -25.60 8.02 23.90
N SER A 629 -26.48 7.05 23.63
CA SER A 629 -26.31 6.17 22.45
C SER A 629 -26.46 6.94 21.13
N ILE A 630 -25.56 6.69 20.17
CA ILE A 630 -25.57 7.30 18.84
C ILE A 630 -26.55 6.65 17.87
N ILE A 631 -27.01 5.43 18.16
CA ILE A 631 -27.84 4.63 17.25
C ILE A 631 -29.08 5.39 16.74
N PRO A 632 -29.88 6.08 17.59
CA PRO A 632 -31.06 6.82 17.12
C PRO A 632 -30.73 8.03 16.24
N PHE A 633 -29.46 8.43 16.19
CA PHE A 633 -29.00 9.66 15.54
C PHE A 633 -28.18 9.38 14.29
N ALA A 634 -27.95 8.11 13.93
CA ALA A 634 -27.02 7.69 12.86
C ALA A 634 -27.57 7.81 11.42
N THR A 635 -28.79 8.30 11.23
CA THR A 635 -29.46 8.33 9.92
C THR A 635 -28.74 9.17 8.86
N THR A 636 -28.99 8.87 7.58
CA THR A 636 -28.47 9.63 6.43
C THR A 636 -28.82 11.11 6.51
N ALA A 637 -30.02 11.46 7.02
CA ALA A 637 -30.41 12.86 7.20
C ALA A 637 -29.47 13.61 8.15
N SER A 638 -29.11 12.97 9.27
CA SER A 638 -28.18 13.51 10.26
C SER A 638 -26.76 13.62 9.70
N VAL A 639 -26.32 12.62 8.92
CA VAL A 639 -25.03 12.66 8.19
C VAL A 639 -25.02 13.81 7.18
N CYS A 640 -26.12 14.10 6.49
CA CYS A 640 -26.20 15.24 5.57
C CYS A 640 -26.01 16.57 6.30
N ARG A 641 -26.54 16.72 7.52
CA ARG A 641 -26.29 17.92 8.34
C ARG A 641 -24.85 18.01 8.82
N ASP A 642 -24.20 16.87 9.13
CA ASP A 642 -22.75 16.82 9.40
C ASP A 642 -21.95 17.32 8.19
N MET A 643 -22.35 16.96 6.96
CA MET A 643 -21.71 17.43 5.73
C MET A 643 -21.81 18.94 5.54
N VAL A 644 -22.97 19.53 5.88
CA VAL A 644 -23.16 20.99 5.90
C VAL A 644 -22.18 21.64 6.89
N GLU A 645 -22.09 21.10 8.11
CA GLU A 645 -21.17 21.61 9.12
C GLU A 645 -19.71 21.50 8.68
N MET A 646 -19.31 20.37 8.09
CA MET A 646 -17.95 20.17 7.59
C MET A 646 -17.56 21.19 6.53
N VAL A 647 -18.43 21.46 5.54
CA VAL A 647 -18.11 22.44 4.50
C VAL A 647 -18.08 23.87 5.03
N ASP A 648 -18.92 24.21 6.01
CA ASP A 648 -18.88 25.50 6.71
C ASP A 648 -17.56 25.66 7.47
N LYS A 649 -17.11 24.62 8.18
CA LYS A 649 -15.84 24.67 8.93
C LYS A 649 -14.60 24.70 8.04
N ILE A 650 -14.63 24.07 6.87
CA ILE A 650 -13.57 24.19 5.88
C ILE A 650 -13.48 25.63 5.36
N ASP A 651 -14.63 26.25 5.05
CA ASP A 651 -14.67 27.63 4.58
C ASP A 651 -14.20 28.63 5.66
N GLU A 652 -14.65 28.46 6.91
CA GLU A 652 -14.16 29.23 8.06
C GLU A 652 -12.63 29.13 8.20
N LEU A 653 -12.07 27.91 8.18
CA LEU A 653 -10.64 27.67 8.29
C LEU A 653 -9.84 28.38 7.18
N ARG A 654 -10.35 28.36 5.94
CA ARG A 654 -9.71 29.05 4.81
C ARG A 654 -9.76 30.56 4.97
N LYS A 655 -10.90 31.12 5.38
CA LYS A 655 -11.07 32.55 5.66
C LYS A 655 -10.13 33.03 6.77
N GLU A 656 -9.92 32.22 7.80
CA GLU A 656 -8.95 32.49 8.88
C GLU A 656 -7.50 32.50 8.34
N LYS A 657 -7.10 31.48 7.57
CA LYS A 657 -5.76 31.39 6.97
C LYS A 657 -5.44 32.54 6.00
N ALA A 658 -6.40 32.93 5.16
CA ALA A 658 -6.24 34.05 4.23
C ALA A 658 -6.06 35.40 4.97
N ALA A 659 -6.80 35.60 6.06
CA ALA A 659 -6.67 36.81 6.88
C ALA A 659 -5.30 36.92 7.57
N ALA A 660 -4.69 35.79 7.92
CA ALA A 660 -3.38 35.74 8.56
C ALA A 660 -2.22 36.00 7.58
N SER A 661 -2.40 35.76 6.28
CA SER A 661 -1.33 35.81 5.28
C SER A 661 -1.18 37.18 4.61
N GLN A 662 -2.24 38.00 4.45
CA GLN A 662 -2.15 39.37 3.92
C GLN A 662 -3.29 40.31 4.41
N PRO A 663 -3.04 41.22 5.38
CA PRO A 663 -4.08 42.09 5.94
C PRO A 663 -4.71 43.10 4.94
N GLU A 664 -3.95 43.68 4.01
CA GLU A 664 -4.45 44.73 3.11
C GLU A 664 -5.23 44.21 1.88
N GLN A 665 -4.94 43.01 1.37
CA GLN A 665 -5.75 42.36 0.32
C GLN A 665 -7.05 41.70 0.85
N SER A 666 -7.15 41.52 2.17
CA SER A 666 -8.26 40.81 2.83
C SER A 666 -9.62 41.54 2.75
N LEU A 667 -9.65 42.83 2.39
CA LEU A 667 -10.89 43.61 2.28
C LEU A 667 -11.63 43.41 0.95
N GLU A 668 -10.95 43.07 -0.15
CA GLU A 668 -11.61 42.79 -1.44
C GLU A 668 -11.98 41.31 -1.61
N LEU A 669 -11.14 40.38 -1.13
CA LEU A 669 -11.40 38.93 -1.18
C LEU A 669 -12.54 38.46 -0.26
N ARG A 670 -13.01 39.30 0.67
CA ARG A 670 -14.13 39.00 1.58
C ARG A 670 -15.50 39.42 1.07
N LYS A 671 -15.61 40.05 -0.11
CA LYS A 671 -16.92 40.21 -0.76
C LYS A 671 -17.31 38.92 -1.46
N VAL A 672 -17.66 37.90 -0.68
CA VAL A 672 -18.39 36.75 -1.23
C VAL A 672 -19.60 36.51 -0.34
N LYS A 673 -20.77 36.91 -0.85
CA LYS A 673 -22.09 36.64 -0.28
C LYS A 673 -22.50 35.16 -0.44
N ASP A 674 -21.59 34.29 -0.89
CA ASP A 674 -21.92 32.95 -1.34
C ASP A 674 -21.79 31.93 -0.22
N VAL A 675 -22.81 31.08 -0.11
CA VAL A 675 -22.89 29.98 0.83
C VAL A 675 -21.89 28.87 0.43
N PRO A 676 -21.11 28.29 1.36
CA PRO A 676 -20.16 27.22 1.05
C PRO A 676 -20.85 25.98 0.47
N ARG A 677 -20.30 25.43 -0.62
CA ARG A 677 -20.88 24.31 -1.38
C ARG A 677 -19.91 23.14 -1.47
N ILE A 678 -20.45 21.92 -1.41
CA ILE A 678 -19.64 20.71 -1.55
C ILE A 678 -19.38 20.36 -3.01
N GLN A 679 -18.22 19.78 -3.26
CA GLN A 679 -18.00 18.89 -4.40
C GLN A 679 -18.02 17.47 -3.84
N TYR A 680 -18.83 16.58 -4.40
CA TYR A 680 -19.06 15.24 -3.85
C TYR A 680 -18.90 14.16 -4.91
N TRP A 681 -18.27 13.05 -4.52
CA TRP A 681 -18.18 11.83 -5.29
C TRP A 681 -18.47 10.61 -4.40
N GLY A 682 -19.70 10.10 -4.48
CA GLY A 682 -20.17 9.00 -3.65
C GLY A 682 -20.45 7.73 -4.44
N PHE A 683 -20.14 6.59 -3.83
CA PHE A 683 -20.32 5.27 -4.44
C PHE A 683 -21.33 4.42 -3.69
N SER A 684 -22.11 3.58 -4.39
CA SER A 684 -23.00 2.61 -3.73
C SER A 684 -24.03 3.29 -2.81
N TYR A 685 -24.12 2.94 -1.52
CA TYR A 685 -24.90 3.73 -0.54
C TYR A 685 -24.51 5.22 -0.49
N GLY A 686 -23.28 5.59 -0.84
CA GLY A 686 -22.87 6.97 -1.05
C GLY A 686 -23.69 7.69 -2.13
N SER A 687 -24.36 6.97 -3.03
CA SER A 687 -25.37 7.51 -3.94
C SER A 687 -26.64 7.92 -3.21
N ILE A 688 -27.09 7.15 -2.21
CA ILE A 688 -28.21 7.50 -1.33
C ILE A 688 -27.87 8.75 -0.53
N LEU A 689 -26.67 8.81 0.06
CA LEU A 689 -26.20 9.96 0.81
C LEU A 689 -26.13 11.22 -0.07
N GLY A 690 -25.55 11.10 -1.27
CA GLY A 690 -25.48 12.21 -2.23
C GLY A 690 -26.86 12.68 -2.69
N ASN A 691 -27.77 11.76 -3.01
CA ASN A 691 -29.13 12.08 -3.43
C ASN A 691 -29.95 12.74 -2.29
N THR A 692 -29.80 12.23 -1.08
CA THR A 692 -30.41 12.81 0.14
C THR A 692 -29.89 14.22 0.39
N PHE A 693 -28.56 14.41 0.32
CA PHE A 693 -27.93 15.71 0.50
C PHE A 693 -28.42 16.72 -0.56
N ALA A 694 -28.46 16.31 -1.83
CA ALA A 694 -28.93 17.17 -2.92
C ALA A 694 -30.39 17.59 -2.73
N SER A 695 -31.23 16.70 -2.19
CA SER A 695 -32.65 16.95 -1.97
C SER A 695 -32.90 17.83 -0.75
N MET A 696 -32.17 17.61 0.34
CA MET A 696 -32.31 18.39 1.59
C MET A 696 -31.62 19.75 1.51
N TYR A 697 -30.46 19.81 0.85
CA TYR A 697 -29.57 20.97 0.82
C TYR A 697 -29.13 21.34 -0.62
N PRO A 698 -30.07 21.55 -1.57
CA PRO A 698 -29.73 21.82 -2.97
C PRO A 698 -28.82 23.06 -3.14
N GLY A 699 -29.02 24.09 -2.30
CA GLY A 699 -28.18 25.30 -2.27
C GLY A 699 -26.76 25.08 -1.75
N ARG A 700 -26.45 23.90 -1.22
CA ARG A 700 -25.11 23.50 -0.73
C ARG A 700 -24.38 22.59 -1.72
N VAL A 701 -24.96 22.32 -2.89
CA VAL A 701 -24.36 21.51 -3.95
C VAL A 701 -23.57 22.39 -4.93
N GLY A 702 -22.27 22.13 -5.05
CA GLY A 702 -21.39 22.72 -6.05
C GLY A 702 -21.23 21.81 -7.26
N ARG A 703 -20.73 20.59 -7.01
CA ARG A 703 -20.63 19.49 -7.97
C ARG A 703 -21.00 18.19 -7.26
N LEU A 704 -21.74 17.30 -7.90
CA LEU A 704 -22.17 16.06 -7.28
C LEU A 704 -22.19 14.92 -8.29
N ILE A 705 -21.25 14.00 -8.10
CA ILE A 705 -21.11 12.75 -8.83
C ILE A 705 -21.58 11.63 -7.91
N VAL A 706 -22.47 10.79 -8.42
CA VAL A 706 -22.84 9.53 -7.77
C VAL A 706 -22.61 8.39 -8.74
N ASP A 707 -22.04 7.28 -8.25
CA ASP A 707 -21.61 6.16 -9.08
C ASP A 707 -21.98 4.81 -8.45
N GLY A 708 -22.61 3.92 -9.21
CA GLY A 708 -23.25 2.71 -8.68
C GLY A 708 -24.48 3.08 -7.85
N ILE A 709 -25.61 3.29 -8.52
CA ILE A 709 -26.78 3.98 -7.95
C ILE A 709 -27.76 3.01 -7.29
N ALA A 710 -27.98 3.17 -5.98
CA ALA A 710 -29.07 2.50 -5.28
C ALA A 710 -30.41 3.25 -5.46
N ASP A 711 -31.53 2.51 -5.57
CA ASP A 711 -32.87 3.10 -5.65
C ASP A 711 -33.26 3.69 -4.28
N SER A 712 -33.25 5.02 -4.20
CA SER A 712 -33.50 5.72 -2.93
C SER A 712 -34.90 5.50 -2.37
N ASN A 713 -35.91 5.25 -3.22
CA ASN A 713 -37.27 4.99 -2.76
C ASN A 713 -37.39 3.58 -2.16
N ASP A 714 -36.81 2.58 -2.83
CA ASP A 714 -36.74 1.21 -2.30
C ASP A 714 -35.92 1.14 -1.01
N TYR A 715 -34.84 1.91 -0.92
CA TYR A 715 -34.01 2.02 0.29
C TYR A 715 -34.78 2.57 1.49
N VAL A 716 -35.44 3.74 1.39
CA VAL A 716 -36.17 4.32 2.53
C VAL A 716 -37.45 3.57 2.88
N ALA A 717 -38.00 2.78 1.94
CA ALA A 717 -39.05 1.81 2.24
C ALA A 717 -38.53 0.59 3.04
N GLY A 718 -37.22 0.48 3.27
CA GLY A 718 -36.59 -0.69 3.88
C GLY A 718 -36.75 -1.95 3.03
N GLY A 719 -36.89 -1.79 1.70
CA GLY A 719 -37.26 -2.85 0.78
C GLY A 719 -36.09 -3.72 0.34
N TRP A 720 -35.02 -3.12 -0.20
CA TRP A 720 -33.86 -3.81 -0.79
C TRP A 720 -34.22 -4.83 -1.89
N ARG A 721 -35.30 -4.52 -2.64
CA ARG A 721 -35.88 -5.39 -3.68
C ARG A 721 -35.29 -5.11 -5.06
N THR A 722 -34.61 -3.99 -5.23
CA THR A 722 -34.23 -3.44 -6.54
C THR A 722 -32.73 -3.47 -6.83
N ASN A 723 -32.05 -4.45 -6.24
CA ASN A 723 -30.60 -4.56 -6.25
C ASN A 723 -30.04 -5.71 -7.10
N LEU A 724 -30.77 -6.82 -7.26
CA LEU A 724 -30.20 -8.05 -7.83
C LEU A 724 -30.52 -8.28 -9.31
N GLN A 725 -31.19 -7.34 -9.99
CA GLN A 725 -31.69 -7.54 -11.36
C GLN A 725 -30.61 -7.78 -12.42
N ASP A 726 -29.36 -7.38 -12.15
CA ASP A 726 -28.24 -7.59 -13.05
C ASP A 726 -27.25 -8.67 -12.53
N THR A 727 -27.43 -9.16 -11.31
CA THR A 727 -26.47 -10.07 -10.64
C THR A 727 -26.33 -11.41 -11.37
N GLU A 728 -27.45 -12.08 -11.69
CA GLU A 728 -27.40 -13.37 -12.37
C GLU A 728 -26.87 -13.25 -13.80
N LYS A 729 -27.14 -12.13 -14.48
CA LYS A 729 -26.54 -11.84 -15.79
C LYS A 729 -25.02 -11.72 -15.68
N LEU A 730 -24.52 -11.22 -14.56
CA LEU A 730 -23.09 -11.10 -14.29
C LEU A 730 -22.43 -12.45 -13.98
N VAL A 731 -23.17 -13.34 -13.30
CA VAL A 731 -22.77 -14.74 -13.11
C VAL A 731 -22.67 -15.44 -14.47
N ASP A 732 -23.66 -15.28 -15.34
CA ASP A 732 -23.62 -15.82 -16.71
C ASP A 732 -22.48 -15.23 -17.53
N TYR A 733 -22.24 -13.92 -17.41
CA TYR A 733 -21.14 -13.23 -18.06
C TYR A 733 -19.77 -13.79 -17.66
N PHE A 734 -19.58 -14.19 -16.40
CA PHE A 734 -18.35 -14.88 -15.97
C PHE A 734 -18.13 -16.18 -16.76
N TYR A 735 -19.16 -17.03 -16.87
CA TYR A 735 -19.06 -18.30 -17.60
C TYR A 735 -18.89 -18.10 -19.10
N GLU A 736 -19.66 -17.18 -19.69
CA GLU A 736 -19.58 -16.82 -21.10
C GLU A 736 -18.17 -16.36 -21.47
N THR A 737 -17.65 -15.37 -20.74
CA THR A 737 -16.32 -14.83 -21.03
C THR A 737 -15.20 -15.79 -20.64
N CYS A 738 -15.37 -16.64 -19.63
CA CYS A 738 -14.44 -17.73 -19.34
C CYS A 738 -14.33 -18.72 -20.52
N TYR A 739 -15.47 -19.06 -21.14
CA TYR A 739 -15.50 -19.93 -22.31
C TYR A 739 -14.76 -19.31 -23.50
N GLU A 740 -14.98 -18.01 -23.75
CA GLU A 740 -14.34 -17.24 -24.82
C GLU A 740 -12.84 -17.04 -24.58
N ALA A 741 -12.42 -16.90 -23.33
CA ALA A 741 -11.05 -16.69 -22.92
C ALA A 741 -10.14 -17.91 -23.15
N LYS A 742 -10.72 -19.09 -23.41
CA LYS A 742 -10.00 -20.35 -23.72
C LYS A 742 -8.97 -20.70 -22.63
N GLU A 743 -7.70 -20.85 -23.01
CA GLU A 743 -6.56 -21.21 -22.16
C GLU A 743 -6.35 -20.23 -20.99
N LYS A 744 -6.86 -18.98 -21.10
CA LYS A 744 -6.78 -17.99 -20.02
C LYS A 744 -7.73 -18.30 -18.85
N CYS A 745 -8.78 -19.11 -19.07
CA CYS A 745 -9.68 -19.52 -18.00
C CYS A 745 -9.39 -20.96 -17.57
N ALA A 746 -8.96 -21.16 -16.32
CA ALA A 746 -8.63 -22.48 -15.79
C ALA A 746 -9.81 -23.46 -15.76
N LEU A 747 -11.06 -22.96 -15.80
CA LEU A 747 -12.25 -23.81 -15.87
C LEU A 747 -12.53 -24.33 -17.29
N ARG A 748 -11.96 -23.75 -18.34
CA ARG A 748 -12.18 -24.22 -19.71
C ARG A 748 -11.48 -25.57 -19.93
N ARG A 749 -12.19 -26.53 -20.53
CA ARG A 749 -11.65 -27.83 -20.98
C ARG A 749 -11.84 -27.98 -22.47
N PRO A 750 -10.95 -28.62 -23.25
CA PRO A 750 -11.11 -28.79 -24.71
C PRO A 750 -12.45 -29.42 -25.14
N SER A 751 -13.08 -30.21 -24.26
CA SER A 751 -14.39 -30.84 -24.48
C SER A 751 -15.58 -29.88 -24.44
N ASP A 752 -15.45 -28.69 -23.84
CA ASP A 752 -16.59 -27.79 -23.67
C ASP A 752 -17.00 -27.20 -25.03
N LYS A 753 -18.28 -27.31 -25.36
CA LYS A 753 -18.90 -26.84 -26.61
C LYS A 753 -19.58 -25.49 -26.45
N LYS A 754 -19.96 -25.13 -25.23
CA LYS A 754 -20.64 -23.88 -24.87
C LYS A 754 -20.31 -23.53 -23.41
N TRP A 755 -20.55 -22.28 -23.01
CA TRP A 755 -20.24 -21.82 -21.65
C TRP A 755 -21.05 -22.54 -20.57
N GLN A 756 -22.26 -23.02 -20.91
CA GLN A 756 -23.08 -23.81 -20.00
C GLN A 756 -22.39 -25.10 -19.55
N ASP A 757 -21.51 -25.69 -20.35
CA ASP A 757 -20.77 -26.89 -19.95
C ASP A 757 -19.79 -26.61 -18.79
N ILE A 758 -19.33 -25.35 -18.68
CA ILE A 758 -18.52 -24.89 -17.54
C ILE A 758 -19.43 -24.67 -16.33
N ARG A 759 -20.56 -23.97 -16.51
CA ARG A 759 -21.56 -23.75 -15.46
C ARG A 759 -22.04 -25.07 -14.85
N ASP A 760 -22.46 -26.02 -15.68
CA ASP A 760 -22.93 -27.35 -15.26
C ASP A 760 -21.89 -28.07 -14.38
N ARG A 761 -20.60 -27.87 -14.65
CA ARG A 761 -19.53 -28.48 -13.86
C ARG A 761 -19.36 -27.82 -12.49
N VAL A 762 -19.51 -26.50 -12.42
CA VAL A 762 -19.49 -25.77 -11.14
C VAL A 762 -20.75 -26.09 -10.34
N ASP A 763 -21.92 -26.17 -10.97
CA ASP A 763 -23.17 -26.58 -10.32
C ASP A 763 -23.08 -28.01 -9.78
N GLN A 764 -22.40 -28.92 -10.49
CA GLN A 764 -22.08 -30.26 -9.97
C GLN A 764 -21.13 -30.22 -8.77
N LEU A 765 -20.16 -29.30 -8.72
CA LEU A 765 -19.32 -29.11 -7.54
C LEU A 765 -20.17 -28.64 -6.35
N VAL A 766 -21.00 -27.61 -6.54
CA VAL A 766 -21.93 -27.09 -5.52
C VAL A 766 -22.78 -28.23 -4.97
N LYS A 767 -23.48 -28.96 -5.85
CA LYS A 767 -24.35 -30.08 -5.47
C LYS A 767 -23.60 -31.17 -4.69
N ARG A 768 -22.40 -31.56 -5.13
CA ARG A 768 -21.59 -32.57 -4.42
C ARG A 768 -21.22 -32.11 -3.01
N LEU A 769 -20.88 -30.83 -2.82
CA LEU A 769 -20.52 -30.27 -1.52
C LEU A 769 -21.74 -30.07 -0.61
N ASP A 770 -22.93 -29.85 -1.16
CA ASP A 770 -24.17 -29.82 -0.39
C ASP A 770 -24.59 -31.22 0.07
N GLU A 771 -24.42 -32.24 -0.79
CA GLU A 771 -24.70 -33.64 -0.43
C GLU A 771 -23.66 -34.23 0.55
N ALA A 772 -22.40 -33.85 0.40
CA ALA A 772 -21.29 -34.32 1.23
C ALA A 772 -20.28 -33.19 1.52
N PRO A 773 -20.55 -32.34 2.54
CA PRO A 773 -19.64 -31.28 2.94
C PRO A 773 -18.25 -31.82 3.31
N VAL A 774 -17.21 -31.03 3.01
CA VAL A 774 -15.82 -31.45 3.20
C VAL A 774 -15.19 -30.71 4.39
N ALA A 775 -14.55 -31.46 5.28
CA ALA A 775 -13.70 -30.89 6.31
C ALA A 775 -12.37 -30.43 5.71
N VAL A 776 -12.02 -29.16 5.92
CA VAL A 776 -10.79 -28.55 5.42
C VAL A 776 -10.03 -27.95 6.59
N LEU A 777 -8.72 -28.23 6.66
CA LEU A 777 -7.85 -27.69 7.70
C LEU A 777 -7.30 -26.33 7.26
N ASP A 778 -7.43 -25.33 8.12
CA ASP A 778 -6.76 -24.04 8.01
C ASP A 778 -5.94 -23.78 9.27
N GLY A 779 -4.63 -23.96 9.17
CA GLY A 779 -3.73 -23.95 10.32
C GLY A 779 -4.10 -25.03 11.35
N LYS A 780 -4.57 -24.59 12.53
CA LYS A 780 -5.03 -25.48 13.62
C LYS A 780 -6.55 -25.52 13.78
N VAL A 781 -7.30 -24.93 12.85
CA VAL A 781 -8.76 -24.83 12.88
C VAL A 781 -9.34 -25.76 11.81
N THR A 782 -10.36 -26.51 12.19
CA THR A 782 -11.16 -27.33 11.26
C THR A 782 -12.33 -26.49 10.76
N ASN A 783 -12.45 -26.36 9.43
CA ASN A 783 -13.57 -25.71 8.77
C ASN A 783 -14.38 -26.72 7.96
N ILE A 784 -15.63 -26.38 7.66
CA ILE A 784 -16.51 -27.16 6.80
C ILE A 784 -16.75 -26.33 5.54
N LEU A 785 -16.51 -26.92 4.37
CA LEU A 785 -16.82 -26.34 3.08
C LEU A 785 -18.08 -27.00 2.50
N THR A 786 -19.03 -26.17 2.07
CA THR A 786 -20.34 -26.52 1.51
C THR A 786 -20.49 -25.98 0.08
N GLY A 787 -21.58 -26.33 -0.62
CA GLY A 787 -21.86 -25.75 -1.93
C GLY A 787 -22.10 -24.24 -1.86
N TYR A 788 -22.67 -23.75 -0.75
CA TYR A 788 -22.83 -22.33 -0.49
C TYR A 788 -21.50 -21.57 -0.46
N ASP A 789 -20.42 -22.18 0.03
CA ASP A 789 -19.09 -21.54 0.03
C ASP A 789 -18.57 -21.33 -1.40
N VAL A 790 -18.88 -22.25 -2.32
CA VAL A 790 -18.55 -22.07 -3.75
C VAL A 790 -19.35 -20.90 -4.32
N VAL A 791 -20.63 -20.79 -4.00
CA VAL A 791 -21.49 -19.68 -4.42
C VAL A 791 -20.97 -18.34 -3.84
N LEU A 792 -20.63 -18.31 -2.55
CA LEU A 792 -20.07 -17.13 -1.90
C LEU A 792 -18.74 -16.69 -2.51
N SER A 793 -17.95 -17.60 -3.07
CA SER A 793 -16.70 -17.23 -3.74
C SER A 793 -16.90 -16.27 -4.92
N PHE A 794 -18.10 -16.20 -5.51
CA PHE A 794 -18.46 -15.23 -6.55
C PHE A 794 -18.62 -13.80 -6.04
N LYS A 795 -18.90 -13.59 -4.75
CA LYS A 795 -19.25 -12.28 -4.16
C LYS A 795 -18.26 -11.20 -4.52
N ASN A 796 -17.00 -11.39 -4.13
CA ASN A 796 -15.96 -10.40 -4.35
C ASN A 796 -15.55 -10.27 -5.85
N PRO A 797 -15.43 -11.38 -6.61
CA PRO A 797 -15.21 -11.31 -8.05
C PRO A 797 -16.29 -10.58 -8.85
N LEU A 798 -17.56 -10.71 -8.52
CA LEU A 798 -18.61 -9.96 -9.22
C LEU A 798 -18.55 -8.46 -8.96
N TYR A 799 -18.08 -8.03 -7.78
CA TYR A 799 -17.85 -6.61 -7.48
C TYR A 799 -16.71 -6.02 -8.30
N ALA A 800 -15.63 -6.78 -8.51
CA ALA A 800 -14.45 -6.35 -9.26
C ALA A 800 -14.00 -7.41 -10.29
N PRO A 801 -14.77 -7.64 -11.37
CA PRO A 801 -14.51 -8.71 -12.34
C PRO A 801 -13.11 -8.68 -12.93
N TYR A 802 -12.64 -7.48 -13.26
CA TYR A 802 -11.40 -7.27 -14.00
C TYR A 802 -10.14 -7.69 -13.27
N THR A 803 -10.15 -7.66 -11.94
CA THR A 803 -9.00 -8.05 -11.12
C THR A 803 -9.16 -9.44 -10.49
N ARG A 804 -10.35 -10.05 -10.57
CA ARG A 804 -10.69 -11.22 -9.75
C ARG A 804 -11.25 -12.43 -10.50
N PHE A 805 -11.69 -12.30 -11.76
CA PHE A 805 -12.23 -13.44 -12.51
C PHE A 805 -11.21 -14.56 -12.73
N ILE A 806 -9.96 -14.22 -13.05
CA ILE A 806 -8.87 -15.21 -13.20
C ILE A 806 -8.66 -15.97 -11.88
N LYS A 807 -8.63 -15.25 -10.76
CA LYS A 807 -8.48 -15.85 -9.42
C LYS A 807 -9.63 -16.78 -9.10
N LEU A 808 -10.87 -16.35 -9.33
CA LEU A 808 -12.08 -17.17 -9.13
C LEU A 808 -12.03 -18.46 -9.95
N ALA A 809 -11.71 -18.36 -11.24
CA ALA A 809 -11.62 -19.53 -12.12
C ALA A 809 -10.58 -20.53 -11.62
N ASN A 810 -9.42 -20.06 -11.13
CA ASN A 810 -8.38 -20.91 -10.57
C ASN A 810 -8.84 -21.60 -9.27
N GLU A 811 -9.50 -20.87 -8.38
CA GLU A 811 -9.99 -21.39 -7.09
C GLU A 811 -11.06 -22.46 -7.27
N ILE A 812 -12.05 -22.21 -8.13
CA ILE A 812 -13.07 -23.20 -8.45
C ILE A 812 -12.46 -24.39 -9.17
N ASN A 813 -11.50 -24.18 -10.09
CA ASN A 813 -10.84 -25.29 -10.77
C ASN A 813 -10.10 -26.21 -9.79
N ALA A 814 -9.35 -25.63 -8.86
CA ALA A 814 -8.66 -26.38 -7.81
C ALA A 814 -9.66 -27.16 -6.94
N ALA A 815 -10.79 -26.56 -6.59
CA ALA A 815 -11.85 -27.23 -5.83
C ALA A 815 -12.48 -28.41 -6.61
N ILE A 816 -12.68 -28.27 -7.93
CA ILE A 816 -13.13 -29.37 -8.80
C ILE A 816 -12.14 -30.54 -8.78
N GLU A 817 -10.84 -30.25 -8.70
CA GLU A 817 -9.74 -31.22 -8.61
C GLU A 817 -9.53 -31.76 -7.18
N GLY A 818 -10.32 -31.31 -6.20
CA GLY A 818 -10.28 -31.78 -4.82
C GLY A 818 -9.37 -30.97 -3.87
N ASN A 819 -8.80 -29.86 -4.34
CA ASN A 819 -8.05 -28.92 -3.51
C ASN A 819 -8.90 -27.71 -3.11
N TYR A 820 -9.39 -27.73 -1.86
CA TYR A 820 -10.32 -26.74 -1.33
C TYR A 820 -9.65 -25.58 -0.59
N THR A 821 -8.33 -25.59 -0.42
CA THR A 821 -7.64 -24.62 0.46
C THR A 821 -7.77 -23.18 -0.04
N ALA A 822 -7.68 -22.96 -1.36
CA ALA A 822 -7.72 -21.62 -1.93
C ALA A 822 -9.12 -21.00 -1.84
N ILE A 823 -10.16 -21.77 -2.20
CA ILE A 823 -11.54 -21.31 -2.08
C ILE A 823 -11.95 -21.10 -0.63
N LEU A 824 -11.55 -22.01 0.28
CA LEU A 824 -11.76 -21.82 1.72
C LEU A 824 -11.15 -20.50 2.17
N LYS A 825 -9.88 -20.22 1.84
CA LYS A 825 -9.22 -18.98 2.24
C LYS A 825 -9.94 -17.72 1.74
N SER A 826 -10.57 -17.79 0.56
CA SER A 826 -11.34 -16.68 0.00
C SER A 826 -12.67 -16.44 0.72
N VAL A 827 -13.30 -17.47 1.31
CA VAL A 827 -14.59 -17.35 2.03
C VAL A 827 -14.46 -17.35 3.56
N SER A 828 -13.39 -17.95 4.11
CA SER A 828 -13.08 -17.98 5.54
C SER A 828 -12.58 -16.64 6.07
N ALA A 829 -12.36 -15.67 5.18
CA ALA A 829 -12.28 -14.24 5.44
C ALA A 829 -13.31 -13.72 6.46
N GLU A 830 -14.52 -14.29 6.45
CA GLU A 830 -15.62 -13.92 7.35
C GLU A 830 -15.61 -14.68 8.68
N ILE A 831 -14.75 -15.71 8.84
CA ILE A 831 -14.63 -16.50 10.08
C ILE A 831 -13.75 -15.72 11.07
N PRO A 832 -14.28 -15.37 12.24
CA PRO A 832 -13.47 -14.69 13.25
C PRO A 832 -12.28 -15.53 13.71
N LYS A 833 -11.11 -14.89 13.84
CA LYS A 833 -9.89 -15.53 14.37
C LYS A 833 -9.97 -15.61 15.90
N ILE A 834 -10.57 -16.69 16.40
CA ILE A 834 -10.79 -16.92 17.84
C ILE A 834 -9.49 -16.90 18.65
N ASP A 835 -8.35 -17.25 18.05
CA ASP A 835 -7.03 -17.21 18.70
C ASP A 835 -6.58 -15.78 19.04
N GLN A 836 -7.15 -14.76 18.39
CA GLN A 836 -6.93 -13.35 18.69
C GLN A 836 -7.91 -12.84 19.78
N ALA A 837 -9.10 -13.44 19.91
CA ALA A 837 -10.15 -12.97 20.80
C ALA A 837 -9.79 -13.04 22.31
N CYS A 838 -8.88 -13.93 22.72
CA CYS A 838 -8.47 -14.06 24.13
C CYS A 838 -7.30 -13.16 24.55
N SER A 839 -6.73 -12.35 23.65
CA SER A 839 -5.47 -11.62 23.89
C SER A 839 -5.60 -10.10 24.04
N TYR A 840 -6.79 -9.52 24.18
CA TYR A 840 -6.98 -8.06 24.18
C TYR A 840 -7.14 -7.43 25.58
N PRO A 841 -6.23 -6.53 26.02
CA PRO A 841 -6.43 -5.67 27.18
C PRO A 841 -6.71 -4.19 26.85
N ASN A 842 -6.70 -3.75 25.59
CA ASN A 842 -6.77 -2.33 25.23
C ASN A 842 -7.98 -1.95 24.36
N ALA A 843 -8.66 -0.86 24.74
CA ALA A 843 -9.86 -0.34 24.10
C ALA A 843 -9.66 0.25 22.69
N THR A 844 -8.43 0.40 22.23
CA THR A 844 -8.10 0.93 20.89
C THR A 844 -8.32 -0.10 19.77
N ASP A 845 -8.16 -1.39 20.04
CA ASP A 845 -8.38 -2.46 19.03
C ASP A 845 -9.86 -2.78 18.80
N LEU A 846 -10.74 -2.48 19.75
CA LEU A 846 -12.20 -2.60 19.60
C LEU A 846 -12.74 -1.75 18.43
N ARG A 847 -12.03 -0.69 18.04
CA ARG A 847 -12.46 0.27 17.01
C ARG A 847 -12.20 -0.17 15.57
N LEU A 848 -11.43 -1.25 15.42
CA LEU A 848 -11.17 -1.87 14.11
C LEU A 848 -12.17 -2.97 13.81
N SER A 849 -13.00 -3.39 14.77
CA SER A 849 -14.12 -4.25 14.45
C SER A 849 -15.27 -3.45 13.83
N TRP A 850 -15.92 -4.05 12.85
CA TRP A 850 -17.14 -3.51 12.27
C TRP A 850 -18.22 -3.50 13.36
N GLY A 851 -18.40 -2.35 14.02
CA GLY A 851 -19.54 -2.09 14.88
C GLY A 851 -20.88 -2.11 14.11
N ASP A 852 -21.98 -1.92 14.82
CA ASP A 852 -23.34 -1.99 14.27
C ASP A 852 -23.80 -0.68 13.60
N GLY A 853 -22.85 0.19 13.21
CA GLY A 853 -23.09 1.48 12.56
C GLY A 853 -23.79 1.37 11.21
N GLY A 854 -23.43 0.39 10.38
CA GLY A 854 -24.14 0.13 9.12
C GLY A 854 -25.62 -0.17 9.35
N GLN A 855 -25.92 -0.94 10.40
CA GLN A 855 -27.26 -1.43 10.72
C GLN A 855 -28.07 -0.32 11.38
N ALA A 856 -27.44 0.51 12.22
CA ALA A 856 -28.04 1.72 12.75
C ALA A 856 -28.48 2.70 11.65
N VAL A 857 -27.64 2.91 10.63
CA VAL A 857 -27.98 3.74 9.46
C VAL A 857 -29.12 3.10 8.65
N LEU A 858 -28.94 1.83 8.25
CA LEU A 858 -29.83 1.13 7.34
C LEU A 858 -31.24 0.95 7.90
N CYS A 859 -31.35 0.46 9.13
CA CYS A 859 -32.63 0.26 9.79
C CYS A 859 -33.24 1.60 10.28
N GLY A 860 -32.40 2.60 10.53
CA GLY A 860 -32.82 3.94 10.89
C GLY A 860 -33.43 4.71 9.71
N ASP A 861 -32.84 4.63 8.52
CA ASP A 861 -33.38 5.30 7.34
C ASP A 861 -34.64 4.62 6.80
N GLY A 862 -34.68 3.29 6.85
CA GLY A 862 -35.77 2.47 6.34
C GLY A 862 -37.06 2.57 7.19
N GLU A 863 -38.19 2.22 6.57
CA GLU A 863 -39.43 1.97 7.29
C GLU A 863 -39.27 0.83 8.31
N ASP A 864 -40.15 0.85 9.32
CA ASP A 864 -40.13 -0.13 10.38
C ASP A 864 -40.53 -1.52 9.87
N ASN A 865 -39.59 -2.46 9.93
CA ASN A 865 -39.76 -3.84 9.47
C ASN A 865 -40.00 -4.83 10.63
N THR A 866 -40.15 -4.38 11.88
CA THR A 866 -40.29 -5.31 13.03
C THR A 866 -41.61 -6.08 13.04
N ASN A 867 -42.60 -5.63 12.26
CA ASN A 867 -43.87 -6.33 12.10
C ASN A 867 -43.85 -7.45 11.05
N MET A 868 -42.72 -7.65 10.35
CA MET A 868 -42.59 -8.75 9.39
C MET A 868 -42.64 -10.11 10.10
N THR A 869 -43.43 -11.03 9.56
CA THR A 869 -43.42 -12.42 10.01
C THR A 869 -42.35 -13.23 9.28
N LEU A 870 -42.01 -14.40 9.84
CA LEU A 870 -41.16 -15.37 9.16
C LEU A 870 -41.68 -15.77 7.77
N ALA A 871 -43.02 -15.82 7.60
CA ALA A 871 -43.65 -16.14 6.33
C ALA A 871 -43.47 -15.00 5.31
N ASP A 872 -43.65 -13.74 5.74
CA ASP A 872 -43.40 -12.56 4.89
C ASP A 872 -41.94 -12.51 4.45
N TYR A 873 -41.02 -12.85 5.36
CA TYR A 873 -39.60 -12.85 5.05
C TYR A 873 -39.22 -13.96 4.06
N ARG A 874 -39.83 -15.15 4.20
CA ARG A 874 -39.65 -16.22 3.21
C ARG A 874 -40.12 -15.79 1.82
N ALA A 875 -41.27 -15.11 1.74
CA ALA A 875 -41.77 -14.58 0.47
C ALA A 875 -40.82 -13.53 -0.12
N TYR A 876 -40.22 -12.69 0.72
CA TYR A 876 -39.18 -11.74 0.30
C TYR A 876 -37.93 -12.43 -0.26
N VAL A 877 -37.42 -13.47 0.41
CA VAL A 877 -36.26 -14.23 -0.09
C VAL A 877 -36.58 -14.91 -1.43
N ALA A 878 -37.78 -15.50 -1.57
CA ALA A 878 -38.23 -16.09 -2.84
C ALA A 878 -38.35 -15.07 -3.98
N GLU A 879 -38.71 -13.82 -3.68
CA GLU A 879 -38.69 -12.74 -4.67
C GLU A 879 -37.25 -12.42 -5.11
N LEU A 880 -36.29 -12.36 -4.18
CA LEU A 880 -34.88 -12.18 -4.53
C LEU A 880 -34.33 -13.37 -5.33
N GLU A 881 -34.71 -14.61 -5.00
CA GLU A 881 -34.34 -15.82 -5.74
C GLU A 881 -34.79 -15.75 -7.20
N SER A 882 -35.95 -15.13 -7.47
CA SER A 882 -36.43 -14.90 -8.85
C SER A 882 -35.57 -13.91 -9.65
N GLN A 883 -34.75 -13.09 -8.98
CA GLN A 883 -33.82 -12.15 -9.60
C GLN A 883 -32.42 -12.75 -9.76
N SER A 884 -31.90 -13.37 -8.69
CA SER A 884 -30.66 -14.11 -8.72
C SER A 884 -30.69 -15.27 -7.71
N PRO A 885 -30.84 -16.52 -8.17
CA PRO A 885 -30.77 -17.68 -7.28
C PRO A 885 -29.39 -17.83 -6.64
N THR A 886 -28.33 -17.28 -7.26
CA THR A 886 -26.96 -17.32 -6.74
C THR A 886 -26.77 -16.41 -5.52
N PHE A 887 -27.45 -15.26 -5.44
CA PHE A 887 -27.15 -14.24 -4.42
C PHE A 887 -28.31 -13.91 -3.47
N ALA A 888 -29.50 -14.48 -3.68
CA ALA A 888 -30.69 -14.15 -2.90
C ALA A 888 -30.52 -14.37 -1.38
N GLY A 889 -30.04 -15.55 -0.95
CA GLY A 889 -29.82 -15.84 0.46
C GLY A 889 -28.80 -14.93 1.14
N TYR A 890 -27.75 -14.55 0.42
CA TYR A 890 -26.73 -13.61 0.91
C TYR A 890 -27.31 -12.18 1.00
N TRP A 891 -27.89 -11.68 -0.08
CA TRP A 891 -28.44 -10.32 -0.15
C TRP A 891 -29.60 -10.13 0.83
N GLY A 892 -30.40 -11.18 1.01
CA GLY A 892 -31.46 -11.22 1.99
C GLY A 892 -31.00 -10.92 3.41
N GLN A 893 -29.72 -11.10 3.77
CA GLN A 893 -29.23 -10.78 5.12
C GLN A 893 -29.30 -9.28 5.45
N ILE A 894 -29.23 -8.40 4.44
CA ILE A 894 -29.19 -6.95 4.62
C ILE A 894 -30.47 -6.45 5.31
N ARG A 895 -31.63 -6.85 4.78
CA ARG A 895 -32.94 -6.52 5.37
C ARG A 895 -33.21 -7.31 6.64
N PHE A 896 -32.57 -8.47 6.81
CA PHE A 896 -32.90 -9.42 7.87
C PHE A 896 -32.65 -8.86 9.25
N ALA A 897 -31.53 -8.15 9.43
CA ALA A 897 -31.20 -7.49 10.69
C ALA A 897 -32.29 -6.51 11.14
N CYS A 898 -32.89 -5.78 10.20
CA CYS A 898 -33.91 -4.79 10.50
C CYS A 898 -35.27 -5.36 10.91
N THR A 899 -35.52 -6.66 10.71
CA THR A 899 -36.75 -7.31 11.19
C THR A 899 -36.80 -7.43 12.72
N SER A 900 -35.69 -7.18 13.40
CA SER A 900 -35.55 -7.22 14.86
C SER A 900 -35.11 -5.89 15.46
N TRP A 901 -34.88 -4.87 14.64
CA TRP A 901 -34.27 -3.61 15.08
C TRP A 901 -35.29 -2.67 15.73
N LEU A 902 -35.39 -2.72 17.06
CA LEU A 902 -36.42 -1.97 17.80
C LEU A 902 -36.05 -0.49 18.03
N VAL A 903 -34.79 -0.10 17.82
CA VAL A 903 -34.35 1.30 18.01
C VAL A 903 -34.74 2.13 16.78
N ARG A 904 -35.63 3.11 16.95
CA ARG A 904 -36.09 3.99 15.87
C ARG A 904 -35.33 5.32 15.85
N PRO A 905 -35.16 5.93 14.67
CA PRO A 905 -34.40 7.17 14.52
C PRO A 905 -35.14 8.37 15.13
N LYS A 906 -34.38 9.39 15.54
CA LYS A 906 -34.94 10.70 15.92
C LYS A 906 -35.30 11.57 14.72
N TRP A 907 -34.53 11.43 13.64
CA TRP A 907 -34.72 12.19 12.41
C TRP A 907 -34.41 11.30 11.20
N ARG A 908 -35.27 11.32 10.19
CA ARG A 908 -35.06 10.60 8.92
C ARG A 908 -35.62 11.42 7.75
N PHE A 909 -35.07 11.20 6.57
CA PHE A 909 -35.55 11.80 5.32
C PHE A 909 -36.17 10.71 4.43
N THR A 910 -37.40 10.93 3.97
CA THR A 910 -38.18 9.94 3.21
C THR A 910 -38.46 10.38 1.77
N GLY A 911 -37.75 11.40 1.29
CA GLY A 911 -38.02 12.03 0.00
C GLY A 911 -38.98 13.22 0.08
N PRO A 912 -39.36 13.80 -1.07
CA PRO A 912 -38.98 13.36 -2.42
C PRO A 912 -37.48 13.53 -2.71
N PHE A 913 -36.91 12.59 -3.47
CA PHE A 913 -35.52 12.62 -3.91
C PHE A 913 -35.39 13.44 -5.21
N THR A 914 -35.39 14.75 -5.07
CA THR A 914 -35.43 15.68 -6.21
C THR A 914 -34.65 16.96 -5.93
N THR A 915 -34.18 17.63 -6.97
CA THR A 915 -33.59 18.98 -6.87
C THR A 915 -34.36 19.98 -7.74
N PRO A 916 -34.35 21.29 -7.40
CA PRO A 916 -34.69 22.31 -8.39
C PRO A 916 -33.67 22.31 -9.54
N PRO A 917 -33.98 22.94 -10.69
CA PRO A 917 -33.00 23.14 -11.75
C PRO A 917 -31.74 23.85 -11.24
N HIS A 918 -30.59 23.46 -11.78
CA HIS A 918 -29.33 24.11 -11.45
C HIS A 918 -29.31 25.57 -11.91
N ASP A 919 -28.46 26.38 -11.28
CA ASP A 919 -28.24 27.77 -11.67
C ASP A 919 -26.76 28.12 -11.58
N ALA A 920 -26.14 28.36 -12.74
CA ALA A 920 -24.72 28.69 -12.84
C ALA A 920 -24.37 30.06 -12.23
N THR A 921 -25.35 30.93 -11.97
CA THR A 921 -25.12 32.19 -11.24
C THR A 921 -25.20 32.03 -9.72
N ILE A 922 -25.21 30.78 -9.21
CA ILE A 922 -25.07 30.43 -7.78
C ILE A 922 -26.21 31.01 -6.93
N VAL A 923 -27.45 30.86 -7.41
CA VAL A 923 -28.65 31.26 -6.65
C VAL A 923 -28.84 30.39 -5.41
N GLU A 924 -29.29 31.00 -4.32
CA GLU A 924 -29.62 30.31 -3.06
C GLU A 924 -30.67 29.21 -3.29
N GLY A 925 -30.52 28.08 -2.59
CA GLY A 925 -31.45 26.96 -2.68
C GLY A 925 -31.38 26.14 -3.98
N ARG A 926 -30.49 26.47 -4.93
CA ARG A 926 -30.30 25.70 -6.17
C ARG A 926 -28.90 25.11 -6.28
N PRO A 927 -28.72 23.93 -6.91
CA PRO A 927 -27.41 23.40 -7.24
C PRO A 927 -26.65 24.34 -8.19
N ALA A 928 -25.33 24.43 -8.05
CA ALA A 928 -24.51 25.27 -8.95
C ALA A 928 -24.25 24.61 -10.32
N ALA A 929 -24.47 23.30 -10.43
CA ALA A 929 -24.37 22.52 -11.67
C ALA A 929 -25.41 21.39 -11.64
N PRO A 930 -25.78 20.82 -12.80
CA PRO A 930 -26.56 19.59 -12.83
C PRO A 930 -25.84 18.44 -12.14
N LEU A 931 -26.56 17.42 -11.69
CA LEU A 931 -25.96 16.22 -11.09
C LEU A 931 -25.41 15.28 -12.18
N LEU A 932 -24.34 14.55 -11.87
CA LEU A 932 -23.77 13.52 -12.74
C LEU A 932 -23.97 12.12 -12.14
N PHE A 933 -24.68 11.26 -12.85
CA PHE A 933 -24.90 9.86 -12.48
C PHE A 933 -24.01 8.96 -13.33
N MET A 934 -23.35 8.00 -12.69
CA MET A 934 -22.48 7.02 -13.35
C MET A 934 -22.89 5.59 -12.95
N SER A 935 -22.74 4.66 -13.88
CA SER A 935 -23.01 3.25 -13.63
C SER A 935 -22.24 2.38 -14.61
N SER A 936 -21.79 1.21 -14.14
CA SER A 936 -21.44 0.10 -15.04
C SER A 936 -22.68 -0.39 -15.79
N ARG A 937 -22.49 -1.05 -16.93
CA ARG A 937 -23.58 -1.61 -17.75
C ARG A 937 -24.32 -2.69 -17.01
N LEU A 938 -23.59 -3.58 -16.34
CA LEU A 938 -24.13 -4.58 -15.43
C LEU A 938 -23.44 -4.41 -14.08
N ASP A 939 -24.23 -4.10 -13.06
CA ASP A 939 -23.77 -3.91 -11.69
C ASP A 939 -24.48 -4.92 -10.79
N PRO A 940 -23.75 -5.76 -10.03
CA PRO A 940 -24.35 -6.87 -9.28
C PRO A 940 -25.18 -6.41 -8.05
N VAL A 941 -25.21 -5.11 -7.75
CA VAL A 941 -25.76 -4.55 -6.49
C VAL A 941 -26.60 -3.31 -6.75
N THR A 942 -26.19 -2.49 -7.71
CA THR A 942 -26.84 -1.23 -8.10
C THR A 942 -27.13 -1.20 -9.60
N PRO A 943 -28.13 -1.97 -10.07
CA PRO A 943 -28.44 -2.12 -11.50
C PRO A 943 -28.63 -0.79 -12.22
N LEU A 944 -28.19 -0.70 -13.48
CA LEU A 944 -28.17 0.54 -14.28
C LEU A 944 -29.52 1.29 -14.32
N ARG A 945 -30.63 0.55 -14.29
CA ARG A 945 -31.99 1.13 -14.24
C ARG A 945 -32.17 2.15 -13.10
N ASN A 946 -31.46 1.97 -11.99
CA ASN A 946 -31.57 2.83 -10.82
C ASN A 946 -30.92 4.21 -11.09
N ALA A 947 -29.88 4.27 -11.94
CA ALA A 947 -29.27 5.54 -12.34
C ALA A 947 -30.24 6.41 -13.15
N PHE A 948 -30.95 5.82 -14.12
CA PHE A 948 -32.00 6.52 -14.87
C PHE A 948 -33.17 6.93 -14.00
N ARG A 949 -33.58 6.07 -13.06
CA ARG A 949 -34.66 6.40 -12.12
C ARG A 949 -34.30 7.58 -11.22
N ALA A 950 -33.08 7.61 -10.70
CA ALA A 950 -32.59 8.72 -9.88
C ALA A 950 -32.48 10.01 -10.70
N SER A 951 -31.87 9.95 -11.89
CA SER A 951 -31.70 11.10 -12.79
C SER A 951 -33.03 11.80 -13.14
N ALA A 952 -34.14 11.06 -13.25
CA ALA A 952 -35.47 11.62 -13.50
C ALA A 952 -35.95 12.63 -12.44
N GLY A 953 -35.43 12.55 -11.20
CA GLY A 953 -35.72 13.50 -10.12
C GLY A 953 -34.90 14.79 -10.15
N HIS A 954 -33.88 14.88 -11.01
CA HIS A 954 -32.89 15.97 -11.01
C HIS A 954 -32.80 16.64 -12.38
N PRO A 955 -33.49 17.78 -12.59
CA PRO A 955 -33.55 18.47 -13.87
C PRO A 955 -32.16 18.83 -14.41
N GLY A 956 -31.91 18.47 -15.68
CA GLY A 956 -30.65 18.74 -16.37
C GLY A 956 -29.51 17.77 -16.03
N SER A 957 -29.72 16.79 -15.15
CA SER A 957 -28.72 15.75 -14.86
C SER A 957 -28.47 14.82 -16.05
N ALA A 958 -27.35 14.10 -16.02
CA ALA A 958 -27.01 13.11 -17.03
C ALA A 958 -26.61 11.77 -16.41
N VAL A 959 -26.92 10.69 -17.13
CA VAL A 959 -26.44 9.33 -16.84
C VAL A 959 -25.32 8.98 -17.80
N VAL A 960 -24.16 8.59 -17.28
CA VAL A 960 -23.04 8.03 -18.05
C VAL A 960 -22.95 6.54 -17.78
N ILE A 961 -22.92 5.77 -18.86
CA ILE A 961 -22.84 4.32 -18.82
C ILE A 961 -21.42 3.93 -19.21
N GLN A 962 -20.72 3.21 -18.33
CA GLN A 962 -19.51 2.51 -18.73
C GLN A 962 -19.88 1.10 -19.20
N GLU A 963 -19.45 0.68 -20.39
CA GLU A 963 -19.65 -0.70 -20.92
C GLU A 963 -18.77 -1.74 -20.20
N SER A 964 -18.69 -1.62 -18.88
CA SER A 964 -18.04 -2.54 -17.97
C SER A 964 -19.07 -3.32 -17.15
N VAL A 965 -18.57 -4.40 -16.57
CA VAL A 965 -19.27 -5.20 -15.56
C VAL A 965 -18.66 -4.96 -14.19
N GLY A 966 -19.46 -5.01 -13.13
CA GLY A 966 -18.99 -4.85 -11.75
C GLY A 966 -19.63 -3.69 -11.03
N HIS A 967 -19.31 -3.54 -9.75
CA HIS A 967 -19.98 -2.58 -8.89
C HIS A 967 -19.41 -1.16 -9.07
N ALA A 968 -20.27 -0.22 -9.49
CA ALA A 968 -19.92 1.13 -9.93
C ALA A 968 -19.06 1.18 -11.22
N ALA A 969 -19.08 2.30 -11.92
CA ALA A 969 -18.25 2.54 -13.11
C ALA A 969 -16.77 2.73 -12.72
N PHE A 970 -16.50 3.39 -11.59
CA PHE A 970 -15.15 3.65 -11.11
C PHE A 970 -14.31 2.38 -10.89
N ALA A 971 -14.94 1.24 -10.59
CA ALA A 971 -14.26 -0.04 -10.37
C ALA A 971 -13.46 -0.52 -11.60
N THR A 972 -13.72 0.02 -12.79
CA THR A 972 -12.98 -0.29 -14.02
C THR A 972 -12.47 1.01 -14.64
N GLY A 973 -11.20 1.03 -15.07
CA GLY A 973 -10.61 2.20 -15.72
C GLY A 973 -11.25 2.49 -17.09
N SER A 974 -11.51 3.76 -17.35
CA SER A 974 -11.88 4.27 -18.68
C SER A 974 -11.38 5.70 -18.86
N LYS A 975 -10.68 5.96 -19.96
CA LYS A 975 -10.28 7.33 -20.33
C LYS A 975 -11.49 8.25 -20.54
N CYS A 976 -12.54 7.72 -21.15
CA CYS A 976 -13.77 8.46 -21.45
C CYS A 976 -14.47 8.93 -20.17
N THR A 977 -14.67 8.05 -19.18
CA THR A 977 -15.29 8.47 -17.91
C THR A 977 -14.38 9.41 -17.11
N THR A 978 -13.07 9.19 -17.15
CA THR A 978 -12.07 10.08 -16.55
C THR A 978 -12.15 11.50 -17.10
N GLU A 979 -12.28 11.67 -18.42
CA GLU A 979 -12.43 12.97 -19.07
C GLU A 979 -13.74 13.66 -18.68
N ILE A 980 -14.85 12.92 -18.65
CA ILE A 980 -16.15 13.45 -18.21
C ILE A 980 -16.10 13.93 -16.76
N ILE A 981 -15.50 13.14 -15.85
CA ILE A 981 -15.36 13.53 -14.43
C ILE A 981 -14.58 14.83 -14.29
N ARG A 982 -13.47 14.99 -15.04
CA ARG A 982 -12.66 16.22 -15.04
C ARG A 982 -13.46 17.42 -15.53
N GLU A 983 -14.08 17.30 -16.71
CA GLU A 983 -14.89 18.36 -17.31
C GLU A 983 -16.01 18.79 -16.37
N TYR A 984 -16.67 17.82 -15.73
CA TYR A 984 -17.73 18.08 -14.78
C TYR A 984 -17.25 18.81 -13.52
N LEU A 985 -16.16 18.35 -12.88
CA LEU A 985 -15.65 19.02 -11.68
C LEU A 985 -15.11 20.42 -11.97
N GLU A 986 -14.48 20.65 -13.13
CA GLU A 986 -13.96 21.96 -13.49
C GLU A 986 -15.05 22.94 -13.94
N HIS A 987 -15.93 22.49 -14.83
CA HIS A 987 -16.84 23.38 -15.54
C HIS A 987 -18.31 23.19 -15.17
N GLY A 988 -18.67 22.08 -14.52
CA GLY A 988 -20.06 21.75 -14.21
C GLY A 988 -20.85 21.26 -15.43
N THR A 989 -20.16 20.99 -16.53
CA THR A 989 -20.77 20.49 -17.76
C THR A 989 -21.01 18.99 -17.62
N VAL A 990 -22.25 18.56 -17.87
CA VAL A 990 -22.59 17.14 -18.00
C VAL A 990 -22.73 16.77 -19.48
N PRO A 991 -22.44 15.52 -19.89
CA PRO A 991 -22.64 15.07 -21.26
C PRO A 991 -24.13 14.82 -21.56
N GLU A 992 -24.45 14.38 -22.78
CA GLU A 992 -25.79 13.87 -23.08
C GLU A 992 -26.12 12.67 -22.19
N SER A 993 -27.32 12.65 -21.61
CA SER A 993 -27.75 11.53 -20.77
C SER A 993 -27.88 10.26 -21.62
N GLY A 994 -27.29 9.16 -21.14
CA GLY A 994 -27.12 7.91 -21.89
C GLY A 994 -25.79 7.80 -22.64
N THR A 995 -24.86 8.76 -22.47
CA THR A 995 -23.50 8.68 -23.04
C THR A 995 -22.81 7.38 -22.61
N ILE A 996 -22.20 6.70 -23.58
CA ILE A 996 -21.53 5.42 -23.40
C ILE A 996 -20.01 5.59 -23.45
N CYS A 997 -19.33 5.08 -22.43
CA CYS A 997 -17.87 4.99 -22.36
C CYS A 997 -17.41 3.53 -22.36
N GLN A 998 -16.37 3.22 -23.15
CA GLN A 998 -15.78 1.89 -23.17
C GLN A 998 -14.77 1.73 -22.01
N PRO A 999 -14.68 0.54 -21.38
CA PRO A 999 -13.60 0.25 -20.45
C PRO A 999 -12.26 0.16 -21.21
N ASP A 1000 -11.17 0.49 -20.53
CA ASP A 1000 -9.83 0.45 -21.14
C ASP A 1000 -9.30 -0.99 -21.32
N CYS A 1001 -9.89 -1.98 -20.62
CA CYS A 1001 -9.48 -3.37 -20.72
C CYS A 1001 -10.63 -4.36 -20.45
N GLY A 1002 -10.36 -5.67 -20.65
CA GLY A 1002 -11.27 -6.81 -20.44
C GLY A 1002 -10.94 -7.64 -19.18
N PRO A 1003 -11.88 -8.45 -18.64
CA PRO A 1003 -11.69 -9.15 -17.37
C PRO A 1003 -10.73 -10.35 -17.40
N TRP A 1004 -10.28 -10.74 -18.60
CA TRP A 1004 -9.32 -11.82 -18.83
C TRP A 1004 -7.97 -11.31 -19.37
N ASP A 1005 -7.69 -10.01 -19.26
CA ASP A 1005 -6.45 -9.41 -19.74
C ASP A 1005 -5.31 -9.42 -18.71
N GLY A 1006 -5.60 -9.80 -17.45
CA GLY A 1006 -4.60 -9.95 -16.38
C GLY A 1006 -3.85 -8.65 -16.08
N ASP A 1007 -2.58 -8.76 -15.70
CA ASP A 1007 -1.72 -7.62 -15.31
C ASP A 1007 -1.50 -6.59 -16.43
N ALA A 1008 -1.86 -6.91 -17.68
CA ALA A 1008 -1.80 -5.96 -18.78
C ALA A 1008 -2.69 -4.72 -18.52
N CYS A 1009 -3.80 -4.89 -17.80
CA CYS A 1009 -4.67 -3.80 -17.36
C CYS A 1009 -3.98 -2.84 -16.37
N GLU A 1010 -3.02 -3.28 -15.55
CA GLU A 1010 -2.41 -2.46 -14.48
C GLU A 1010 -1.33 -1.50 -15.00
N SER A 1011 -0.80 -1.76 -16.20
CA SER A 1011 0.43 -1.14 -16.72
C SER A 1011 0.25 0.22 -17.41
N ASP A 1012 -0.97 0.61 -17.75
CA ASP A 1012 -1.26 1.76 -18.62
C ASP A 1012 -1.68 3.05 -17.89
N ASN A 1013 -1.25 3.25 -16.63
CA ASN A 1013 -1.39 4.50 -15.84
C ASN A 1013 -2.83 5.11 -15.75
N LEU A 1014 -3.85 4.38 -16.21
CA LEU A 1014 -5.24 4.83 -16.37
C LEU A 1014 -6.24 3.87 -15.71
N SER A 1015 -5.83 2.64 -15.41
CA SER A 1015 -6.56 1.78 -14.50
C SER A 1015 -6.32 2.25 -13.06
N VAL A 1016 -7.37 2.82 -12.49
CA VAL A 1016 -7.48 2.96 -11.04
C VAL A 1016 -7.40 1.54 -10.48
N ASN A 1017 -6.41 1.25 -9.63
CA ASN A 1017 -6.32 -0.05 -9.00
C ASN A 1017 -7.34 -0.06 -7.86
N VAL A 1018 -8.63 -0.21 -8.22
CA VAL A 1018 -9.73 -0.15 -7.26
C VAL A 1018 -9.74 -1.46 -6.50
N ALA A 1019 -9.09 -1.47 -5.33
CA ALA A 1019 -9.48 -2.39 -4.27
C ALA A 1019 -11.00 -2.27 -4.12
N PRO A 1020 -11.77 -3.38 -4.19
CA PRO A 1020 -13.23 -3.30 -4.28
C PRO A 1020 -13.79 -2.43 -3.17
N LEU A 1021 -14.88 -1.74 -3.48
CA LEU A 1021 -15.83 -1.24 -2.50
C LEU A 1021 -16.46 -2.48 -1.84
N ALA A 1022 -15.68 -3.19 -1.03
CA ALA A 1022 -16.08 -4.48 -0.48
C ALA A 1022 -17.33 -4.29 0.39
N PRO A 1023 -18.31 -5.20 0.29
CA PRO A 1023 -19.56 -5.13 1.04
C PRO A 1023 -19.36 -5.20 2.57
N PRO A 1024 -20.38 -4.79 3.35
CA PRO A 1024 -20.36 -4.57 4.81
C PRO A 1024 -19.99 -5.76 5.73
N HIS A 1025 -19.57 -6.91 5.19
CA HIS A 1025 -19.34 -8.14 5.96
C HIS A 1025 -17.92 -8.72 5.86
N ASP A 1026 -17.01 -8.09 5.11
CA ASP A 1026 -15.67 -8.64 4.90
C ASP A 1026 -14.66 -8.18 5.97
N ARG A 1027 -14.35 -9.07 6.93
CA ARG A 1027 -13.28 -8.88 7.94
C ARG A 1027 -11.87 -9.14 7.39
N SER A 1028 -11.72 -9.65 6.17
CA SER A 1028 -10.39 -10.02 5.64
C SER A 1028 -9.49 -8.86 5.27
N HIS A 1029 -10.01 -7.64 5.21
CA HIS A 1029 -9.21 -6.48 4.82
C HIS A 1029 -8.28 -5.94 5.93
N HIS A 1030 -8.28 -6.54 7.12
CA HIS A 1030 -7.26 -6.26 8.14
C HIS A 1030 -5.88 -6.89 7.86
N HIS A 1031 -5.74 -7.72 6.82
CA HIS A 1031 -4.48 -8.40 6.52
C HIS A 1031 -4.11 -8.48 5.02
N VAL A 1032 -4.65 -7.60 4.16
CA VAL A 1032 -4.10 -7.39 2.82
C VAL A 1032 -3.47 -6.01 2.73
N TYR A 1033 -2.39 -5.86 3.51
CA TYR A 1033 -1.21 -5.04 3.28
C TYR A 1033 -0.06 -5.62 4.10
#